data_AF-A0A1C6DZ90-F1
#
_entry.id   AF-A0A1C6DZ90-F1
#
_cell.length_a   1.000
_cell.length_b   1.000
_cell.length_c   1.000
_cell.angle_alpha   90.00
_cell.angle_beta   90.00
_cell.angle_gamma   90.00
#
_symmetry.space_group_name_H-M   'P 1'
#
loop_
_entity.id
_entity.type
_entity.pdbx_description
1 polymer ?
#
loop_
_entity_poly.entity_id
_entity_poly.type
_entity_poly.pdbx_seq_one_letter_code
_entity_poly.pdbx_strand_id
1 'polypeptide(L)'
;MANVRKYTEQIASAKKGKDVRAAIVSAINEVSDENNTYNQTKADIQAAQKSINADVTKNQQTQQAFNSNLQEAKEVQKDLTAKMDKGTTLAENLEKKNTTATSLDKSLGEKNTAATKTVQTLEADITAAGQAERSLEADVTAANKAAQTLEADTTAAGKAKQSLEADITAAGQAERSLEADVTAAGEAKTKLDASIKTSGENITTMQNLVQNADQIKTGLEADLNNAQQASKDLKQNTAASVTKIETAGQTQIDLIKQNGGGVENALSNYFALRRNGKVFTTKIYKWETSTSPVGVKMNANENMVAEPSVGRTEGRDDYAQYGLFHHFTCNFSVDENGFNHVDALEGQIGFTKYGKVQVGEVTMSAWFGIEDTTEAVLYHYSDSQTELTPYPMKESINPDGTISPFMIHAKYAAGDIDGVPYSSKGLAPANGCQATQARNPVSYTGMITYMHKLGGHYCGTTSWDLFYRQLMMIIKYATTHSQSIMAGCTSYSNQNQNLVEETGVMRVVLTKAQAAGYVIGSYVSIGDVGSNTNRDRYFSYIHNKAYSVKVTKIEDVDDSNAAVYVDAPEAFDTTLTTWITTMPWHSGVTDEVAGSDGSPNSNTNGKDPYKIQGIETCIGAYEVLGNVVMDIVTGADGNPARDVYVCEDASTLSSNIATVRANYKKAIAQVAYTAASWKYITEETTDPNLGIMIPTKVGGGSTTGFADGLYTDTGTSGQREWLALGALNLGACAGLWLLLASSGWSGANWAIVSGVSPNGTRGEWQATA
;
A
#
# COMPACT_ATOMS: atom_id res chain seq x y z
N MET A 1 140.32 50.98 112.07
CA MET A 1 141.45 50.66 112.97
C MET A 1 140.92 50.80 114.39
N ALA A 2 140.53 49.71 115.06
CA ALA A 2 139.94 49.81 116.40
C ALA A 2 140.96 50.24 117.48
N ASN A 3 140.51 51.13 118.37
CA ASN A 3 141.28 51.93 119.34
C ASN A 3 141.48 51.20 120.67
N VAL A 4 142.69 50.67 120.87
CA VAL A 4 143.09 49.77 121.96
C VAL A 4 143.28 50.41 123.35
N ARG A 5 143.07 51.73 123.50
CA ARG A 5 143.42 52.49 124.73
C ARG A 5 142.46 52.27 125.91
N LYS A 6 141.15 52.26 125.65
CA LYS A 6 140.11 51.97 126.67
C LYS A 6 140.35 50.62 127.34
N TYR A 7 140.82 49.66 126.56
CA TYR A 7 141.13 48.33 127.04
C TYR A 7 142.40 48.30 127.90
N THR A 8 143.35 49.21 127.67
CA THR A 8 144.55 49.38 128.53
C THR A 8 144.18 49.83 129.94
N GLU A 9 143.25 50.78 130.08
CA GLU A 9 142.80 51.34 131.37
C GLU A 9 141.91 50.37 132.18
N GLN A 10 141.16 49.53 131.48
CA GLN A 10 140.36 48.49 132.11
C GLN A 10 141.23 47.34 132.65
N ILE A 11 142.33 46.98 131.98
CA ILE A 11 143.28 45.96 132.48
C ILE A 11 143.97 46.43 133.76
N ALA A 12 144.25 47.74 133.85
CA ALA A 12 144.86 48.34 135.04
C ALA A 12 144.00 48.22 136.31
N SER A 13 142.66 48.17 136.19
CA SER A 13 141.71 48.25 137.30
C SER A 13 141.01 46.92 137.62
N ALA A 14 141.25 45.90 136.81
CA ALA A 14 140.52 44.64 136.78
C ALA A 14 140.96 43.68 137.92
N LYS A 15 140.27 43.79 139.07
CA LYS A 15 140.55 43.23 140.43
C LYS A 15 140.42 41.70 140.60
N LYS A 16 139.94 40.93 139.61
CA LYS A 16 140.08 39.45 139.52
C LYS A 16 140.49 39.07 138.09
N GLY A 17 141.54 38.27 137.89
CA GLY A 17 142.18 38.08 136.56
C GLY A 17 141.32 37.50 135.43
N LYS A 18 140.14 36.96 135.75
CA LYS A 18 139.05 36.72 134.80
C LYS A 18 138.65 38.03 134.07
N ASP A 19 138.67 39.16 134.78
CA ASP A 19 138.38 40.52 134.33
C ASP A 19 139.45 41.05 133.35
N VAL A 20 140.76 40.81 133.59
CA VAL A 20 141.85 41.19 132.66
C VAL A 20 141.76 40.40 131.35
N ARG A 21 141.49 39.09 131.45
CA ARG A 21 141.33 38.20 130.28
C ARG A 21 140.13 38.61 129.43
N ALA A 22 139.04 39.07 130.06
CA ALA A 22 137.84 39.56 129.38
C ALA A 22 138.07 40.87 128.62
N ALA A 23 138.85 41.80 129.19
CA ALA A 23 139.16 43.09 128.56
C ALA A 23 140.06 42.95 127.32
N ILE A 24 141.02 42.01 127.31
CA ILE A 24 141.89 41.75 126.15
C ILE A 24 141.15 41.06 125.01
N VAL A 25 140.29 40.08 125.34
CA VAL A 25 139.49 39.35 124.34
C VAL A 25 138.51 40.28 123.59
N SER A 26 137.93 41.29 124.28
CA SER A 26 137.03 42.27 123.65
C SER A 26 137.73 43.19 122.65
N ALA A 27 138.97 43.62 122.95
CA ALA A 27 139.70 44.58 122.13
C ALA A 27 140.09 44.06 120.73
N ILE A 28 140.35 42.77 120.59
CA ILE A 28 140.88 42.21 119.33
C ILE A 28 139.78 41.54 118.50
N ASN A 29 138.70 41.04 119.11
CA ASN A 29 137.49 40.73 118.35
C ASN A 29 137.02 41.97 117.54
N GLU A 30 137.15 43.18 118.09
CA GLU A 30 136.79 44.44 117.41
C GLU A 30 137.72 44.79 116.22
N VAL A 31 139.02 44.52 116.32
CA VAL A 31 139.96 44.66 115.18
C VAL A 31 139.71 43.57 114.12
N SER A 32 139.31 42.37 114.52
CA SER A 32 138.98 41.26 113.61
C SER A 32 137.68 41.52 112.83
N ASP A 33 136.69 42.15 113.46
CA ASP A 33 135.41 42.49 112.82
C ASP A 33 135.56 43.59 111.76
N GLU A 34 136.41 44.60 112.00
CA GLU A 34 136.73 45.61 110.98
C GLU A 34 137.46 45.01 109.76
N ASN A 35 138.37 44.06 109.98
CA ASN A 35 139.12 43.43 108.89
C ASN A 35 138.26 42.46 108.05
N ASN A 36 137.26 41.82 108.68
CA ASN A 36 136.22 41.07 107.98
C ASN A 36 135.31 41.99 107.15
N THR A 37 134.99 43.18 107.65
CA THR A 37 134.18 44.17 106.92
C THR A 37 134.89 44.67 105.66
N TYR A 38 136.19 44.96 105.71
CA TYR A 38 136.96 45.40 104.53
C TYR A 38 137.06 44.31 103.44
N ASN A 39 137.28 43.04 103.82
CA ASN A 39 137.36 41.94 102.86
C ASN A 39 136.00 41.63 102.20
N GLN A 40 134.89 41.81 102.92
CA GLN A 40 133.56 41.68 102.36
C GLN A 40 133.29 42.77 101.31
N THR A 41 133.63 44.03 101.59
CA THR A 41 133.47 45.13 100.63
C THR A 41 134.30 44.92 99.34
N LYS A 42 135.50 44.33 99.44
CA LYS A 42 136.31 44.01 98.26
C LYS A 42 135.69 42.91 97.39
N ALA A 43 135.07 41.90 97.99
CA ALA A 43 134.37 40.84 97.27
C ALA A 43 133.10 41.36 96.58
N ASP A 44 132.36 42.26 97.22
CA ASP A 44 131.15 42.88 96.66
C ASP A 44 131.46 43.72 95.42
N ILE A 45 132.60 44.43 95.38
CA ILE A 45 133.04 45.21 94.21
C ILE A 45 133.40 44.30 93.02
N GLN A 46 134.05 43.16 93.26
CA GLN A 46 134.38 42.21 92.20
C GLN A 46 133.13 41.51 91.63
N ALA A 47 132.11 41.26 92.45
CA ALA A 47 130.83 40.74 92.00
C ALA A 47 130.06 41.76 91.13
N ALA A 48 130.08 43.04 91.52
CA ALA A 48 129.46 44.11 90.75
C ALA A 48 130.11 44.27 89.35
N GLN A 49 131.45 44.19 89.25
CA GLN A 49 132.15 44.29 87.97
C GLN A 49 131.80 43.15 87.01
N LYS A 50 131.57 41.92 87.52
CA LYS A 50 131.17 40.77 86.69
C LYS A 50 129.73 40.89 86.19
N SER A 51 128.83 41.46 87.00
CA SER A 51 127.45 41.75 86.59
C SER A 51 127.38 42.78 85.47
N ILE A 52 128.16 43.86 85.58
CA ILE A 52 128.16 44.95 84.59
C ILE A 52 128.63 44.46 83.21
N ASN A 53 129.65 43.60 83.15
CA ASN A 53 130.12 43.05 81.87
C ASN A 53 129.09 42.11 81.18
N ALA A 54 128.26 41.41 81.97
CA ALA A 54 127.17 40.60 81.42
C ALA A 54 126.07 41.50 80.82
N ASP A 55 125.74 42.61 81.48
CA ASP A 55 124.76 43.58 80.98
C ASP A 55 125.21 44.27 79.68
N VAL A 56 126.50 44.57 79.53
CA VAL A 56 127.06 45.14 78.28
C VAL A 56 126.92 44.16 77.10
N THR A 57 127.17 42.87 77.32
CA THR A 57 127.01 41.84 76.27
C THR A 57 125.54 41.68 75.86
N LYS A 58 124.62 41.75 76.82
CA LYS A 58 123.17 41.68 76.58
C LYS A 58 122.68 42.89 75.77
N ASN A 59 123.22 44.08 76.03
CA ASN A 59 122.91 45.29 75.26
C ASN A 59 123.38 45.21 73.81
N GLN A 60 124.53 44.60 73.53
CA GLN A 60 124.99 44.40 72.14
C GLN A 60 124.07 43.46 71.34
N GLN A 61 123.54 42.40 71.97
CA GLN A 61 122.55 41.52 71.32
C GLN A 61 121.21 42.24 71.08
N THR A 62 120.76 43.07 72.02
CA THR A 62 119.56 43.92 71.85
C THR A 62 119.71 44.90 70.69
N GLN A 63 120.90 45.49 70.50
CA GLN A 63 121.16 46.42 69.39
C GLN A 63 121.08 45.73 68.02
N GLN A 64 121.55 44.48 67.90
CA GLN A 64 121.44 43.71 66.65
C GLN A 64 120.00 43.32 66.33
N ALA A 65 119.21 42.90 67.33
CA ALA A 65 117.79 42.63 67.16
C ALA A 65 117.00 43.88 66.74
N PHE A 66 117.32 45.04 67.32
CA PHE A 66 116.70 46.32 66.97
C PHE A 66 116.91 46.69 65.50
N ASN A 67 118.11 46.48 64.96
CA ASN A 67 118.40 46.79 63.55
C ASN A 67 117.67 45.87 62.57
N SER A 68 117.46 44.59 62.91
CA SER A 68 116.66 43.67 62.10
C SER A 68 115.17 44.09 62.08
N ASN A 69 114.62 44.43 63.25
CA ASN A 69 113.26 44.93 63.37
C ASN A 69 113.04 46.24 62.60
N LEU A 70 114.05 47.11 62.54
CA LEU A 70 113.99 48.35 61.77
C LEU A 70 113.90 48.10 60.26
N GLN A 71 114.53 47.03 59.76
CA GLN A 71 114.49 46.69 58.34
C GLN A 71 113.15 46.05 57.94
N GLU A 72 112.58 45.17 58.78
CA GLU A 72 111.22 44.66 58.62
C GLU A 72 110.18 45.79 58.68
N ALA A 73 110.34 46.76 59.59
CA ALA A 73 109.44 47.91 59.69
C ALA A 73 109.42 48.78 58.40
N LYS A 74 110.54 48.87 57.67
CA LYS A 74 110.59 49.59 56.39
C LYS A 74 109.88 48.87 55.25
N GLU A 75 110.00 47.54 55.18
CA GLU A 75 109.23 46.72 54.22
C GLU A 75 107.73 46.80 54.52
N VAL A 76 107.33 46.73 55.79
CA VAL A 76 105.94 46.92 56.23
C VAL A 76 105.45 48.33 55.88
N GLN A 77 106.27 49.37 56.05
CA GLN A 77 105.91 50.75 55.67
C GLN A 77 105.64 50.88 54.16
N LYS A 78 106.43 50.21 53.33
CA LYS A 78 106.23 50.19 51.87
C LYS A 78 104.93 49.48 51.48
N ASP A 79 104.65 48.31 52.07
CA ASP A 79 103.40 47.58 51.84
C ASP A 79 102.17 48.34 52.37
N LEU A 80 102.31 49.03 53.52
CA LEU A 80 101.26 49.87 54.08
C LEU A 80 100.94 51.07 53.17
N THR A 81 101.95 51.67 52.55
CA THR A 81 101.78 52.76 51.57
C THR A 81 100.99 52.28 50.35
N ALA A 82 101.35 51.13 49.78
CA ALA A 82 100.63 50.55 48.64
C ALA A 82 99.18 50.13 48.98
N LYS A 83 98.93 49.68 50.21
CA LYS A 83 97.58 49.40 50.71
C LYS A 83 96.77 50.67 50.99
N MET A 84 97.42 51.73 51.46
CA MET A 84 96.81 53.06 51.60
C MET A 84 96.35 53.60 50.26
N ASP A 85 97.16 53.53 49.20
CA ASP A 85 96.78 54.02 47.86
C ASP A 85 95.58 53.24 47.30
N LYS A 86 95.56 51.90 47.46
CA LYS A 86 94.37 51.08 47.13
C LYS A 86 93.17 51.44 47.99
N GLY A 87 93.38 51.74 49.28
CA GLY A 87 92.35 52.21 50.21
C GLY A 87 91.76 53.55 49.78
N THR A 88 92.59 54.49 49.32
CA THR A 88 92.16 55.79 48.79
C THR A 88 91.34 55.63 47.52
N THR A 89 91.77 54.78 46.57
CA THR A 89 90.96 54.48 45.36
C THR A 89 89.64 53.78 45.71
N LEU A 90 89.63 52.91 46.72
CA LEU A 90 88.40 52.27 47.19
C LEU A 90 87.47 53.28 47.89
N ALA A 91 88.03 54.20 48.67
CA ALA A 91 87.29 55.28 49.32
C ALA A 91 86.66 56.22 48.29
N GLU A 92 87.38 56.63 47.25
CA GLU A 92 86.84 57.46 46.15
C GLU A 92 85.71 56.74 45.38
N ASN A 93 85.84 55.43 45.17
CA ASN A 93 84.80 54.63 44.53
C ASN A 93 83.58 54.42 45.44
N LEU A 94 83.80 54.21 46.74
CA LEU A 94 82.74 54.15 47.73
C LEU A 94 82.05 55.50 47.87
N GLU A 95 82.77 56.62 47.79
CA GLU A 95 82.22 57.96 47.86
C GLU A 95 81.43 58.31 46.60
N LYS A 96 81.86 57.90 45.40
CA LYS A 96 81.05 57.99 44.17
C LYS A 96 79.80 57.11 44.25
N LYS A 97 79.91 55.88 44.77
CA LYS A 97 78.75 55.01 44.99
C LYS A 97 77.83 55.56 46.08
N ASN A 98 78.37 56.17 47.12
CA ASN A 98 77.62 56.80 48.20
C ASN A 98 76.91 58.06 47.67
N THR A 99 77.56 58.86 46.83
CA THR A 99 76.93 60.01 46.13
C THR A 99 75.83 59.53 45.19
N THR A 100 76.03 58.42 44.48
CA THR A 100 75.01 57.79 43.63
C THR A 100 73.87 57.23 44.47
N ALA A 101 74.16 56.59 45.60
CA ALA A 101 73.17 56.07 46.55
C ALA A 101 72.39 57.21 47.22
N THR A 102 73.03 58.31 47.61
CA THR A 102 72.39 59.52 48.13
C THR A 102 71.57 60.22 47.06
N SER A 103 72.00 60.22 45.80
CA SER A 103 71.19 60.73 44.68
C SER A 103 69.98 59.82 44.39
N LEU A 104 70.13 58.51 44.51
CA LEU A 104 69.05 57.54 44.38
C LEU A 104 68.09 57.62 45.57
N ASP A 105 68.59 57.79 46.79
CA ASP A 105 67.82 57.96 48.02
C ASP A 105 67.11 59.31 48.04
N LYS A 106 67.74 60.36 47.53
CA LYS A 106 67.07 61.65 47.26
C LYS A 106 66.02 61.52 46.17
N SER A 107 66.29 60.81 45.07
CA SER A 107 65.31 60.61 43.99
C SER A 107 64.17 59.68 44.41
N LEU A 108 64.44 58.66 45.23
CA LEU A 108 63.45 57.78 45.86
C LEU A 108 62.66 58.55 46.92
N GLY A 109 63.30 59.40 47.71
CA GLY A 109 62.67 60.29 48.68
C GLY A 109 61.82 61.36 48.00
N GLU A 110 62.26 61.92 46.87
CA GLU A 110 61.48 62.84 46.04
C GLU A 110 60.34 62.11 45.33
N LYS A 111 60.55 60.88 44.83
CA LYS A 111 59.48 60.05 44.26
C LYS A 111 58.52 59.55 45.31
N ASN A 112 58.97 59.26 46.52
CA ASN A 112 58.14 58.84 47.64
C ASN A 112 57.41 60.05 48.22
N THR A 113 58.02 61.23 48.28
CA THR A 113 57.34 62.49 48.62
C THR A 113 56.37 62.91 47.52
N ALA A 114 56.71 62.70 46.26
CA ALA A 114 55.80 62.92 45.13
C ALA A 114 54.68 61.89 45.14
N ALA A 115 54.94 60.62 45.46
CA ALA A 115 53.92 59.59 45.63
C ALA A 115 53.07 59.84 46.86
N THR A 116 53.62 60.32 47.99
CA THR A 116 52.87 60.74 49.17
C THR A 116 52.09 62.02 48.88
N LYS A 117 52.61 62.96 48.10
CA LYS A 117 51.83 64.11 47.58
C LYS A 117 50.76 63.64 46.62
N THR A 118 51.02 62.68 45.74
CA THR A 118 50.03 62.10 44.84
C THR A 118 48.99 61.32 45.64
N VAL A 119 49.36 60.63 46.72
CA VAL A 119 48.43 59.96 47.62
C VAL A 119 47.66 60.97 48.44
N GLN A 120 48.28 62.04 48.96
CA GLN A 120 47.58 63.14 49.65
C GLN A 120 46.71 63.95 48.68
N THR A 121 47.12 64.11 47.44
CA THR A 121 46.33 64.73 46.37
C THR A 121 45.24 63.78 45.96
N LEU A 122 45.45 62.47 45.86
CA LEU A 122 44.40 61.50 45.60
C LEU A 122 43.47 61.34 46.81
N GLU A 123 43.94 61.46 48.04
CA GLU A 123 43.12 61.45 49.26
C GLU A 123 42.36 62.76 49.39
N ALA A 124 42.97 63.90 49.03
CA ALA A 124 42.30 65.18 48.93
C ALA A 124 41.35 65.22 47.74
N ASP A 125 41.65 64.54 46.62
CA ASP A 125 40.81 64.42 45.44
C ASP A 125 39.73 63.38 45.68
N ILE A 126 39.92 62.36 46.50
CA ILE A 126 38.90 61.41 46.95
C ILE A 126 38.03 62.07 48.02
N THR A 127 38.60 62.89 48.91
CA THR A 127 37.82 63.68 49.87
C THR A 127 37.08 64.80 49.17
N ALA A 128 37.69 65.47 48.20
CA ALA A 128 37.07 66.48 47.35
C ALA A 128 36.13 65.83 46.34
N ALA A 129 36.37 64.61 45.87
CA ALA A 129 35.42 63.85 45.07
C ALA A 129 34.30 63.30 45.93
N GLY A 130 34.51 63.00 47.21
CA GLY A 130 33.46 62.61 48.15
C GLY A 130 32.66 63.80 48.67
N GLN A 131 33.30 64.97 48.81
CA GLN A 131 32.61 66.24 49.05
C GLN A 131 31.94 66.75 47.79
N ALA A 132 32.54 66.58 46.62
CA ALA A 132 31.92 66.87 45.34
C ALA A 132 30.86 65.84 45.03
N GLU A 133 30.96 64.58 45.45
CA GLU A 133 29.91 63.57 45.30
C GLU A 133 28.76 63.90 46.25
N ARG A 134 29.02 64.28 47.50
CA ARG A 134 27.97 64.80 48.39
C ARG A 134 27.40 66.13 47.94
N SER A 135 28.23 67.02 47.38
CA SER A 135 27.78 68.28 46.80
C SER A 135 27.04 68.02 45.50
N LEU A 136 27.42 67.04 44.70
CA LEU A 136 26.75 66.64 43.47
C LEU A 136 25.50 65.83 43.80
N GLU A 137 25.44 65.08 44.90
CA GLU A 137 24.22 64.44 45.39
C GLU A 137 23.28 65.47 45.99
N ALA A 138 23.80 66.47 46.71
CA ALA A 138 23.04 67.61 47.19
C ALA A 138 22.58 68.49 46.02
N ASP A 139 23.42 68.71 45.01
CA ASP A 139 23.15 69.47 43.79
C ASP A 139 22.29 68.66 42.85
N VAL A 140 22.33 67.33 42.83
CA VAL A 140 21.41 66.46 42.06
C VAL A 140 20.10 66.35 42.79
N THR A 141 20.07 66.36 44.12
CA THR A 141 18.82 66.43 44.88
C THR A 141 18.21 67.82 44.77
N ALA A 142 19.02 68.88 44.85
CA ALA A 142 18.59 70.26 44.66
C ALA A 142 18.28 70.56 43.20
N ALA A 143 18.99 69.98 42.23
CA ALA A 143 18.69 70.09 40.80
C ALA A 143 17.58 69.15 40.39
N ASN A 144 17.28 68.05 41.08
CA ASN A 144 16.05 67.28 40.86
C ASN A 144 14.86 68.00 41.48
N LYS A 145 15.02 68.63 42.65
CA LYS A 145 13.97 69.44 43.24
C LYS A 145 13.77 70.74 42.47
N ALA A 146 14.85 71.37 42.01
CA ALA A 146 14.83 72.52 41.12
C ALA A 146 14.48 72.14 39.70
N ALA A 147 14.72 70.92 39.21
CA ALA A 147 14.18 70.45 37.92
C ALA A 147 12.71 70.12 38.05
N GLN A 148 12.23 69.55 39.16
CA GLN A 148 10.80 69.40 39.41
C GLN A 148 10.11 70.76 39.58
N THR A 149 10.75 71.72 40.25
CA THR A 149 10.27 73.10 40.36
C THR A 149 10.43 73.87 39.05
N LEU A 150 11.51 73.71 38.29
CA LEU A 150 11.74 74.36 36.98
C LEU A 150 10.94 73.68 35.87
N GLU A 151 10.58 72.41 35.98
CA GLU A 151 9.65 71.72 35.07
C GLU A 151 8.22 72.13 35.40
N ALA A 152 7.88 72.27 36.68
CA ALA A 152 6.63 72.91 37.10
C ALA A 152 6.58 74.39 36.70
N ASP A 153 7.67 75.14 36.83
CA ASP A 153 7.79 76.57 36.52
C ASP A 153 8.02 76.81 35.02
N THR A 154 8.59 75.91 34.24
CA THR A 154 8.70 76.01 32.77
C THR A 154 7.43 75.50 32.12
N THR A 155 6.70 74.58 32.75
CA THR A 155 5.32 74.26 32.34
C THR A 155 4.39 75.40 32.72
N ALA A 156 4.52 75.99 33.92
CA ALA A 156 3.70 77.10 34.38
C ALA A 156 4.08 78.41 33.69
N ALA A 157 5.36 78.71 33.47
CA ALA A 157 5.85 79.87 32.72
C ALA A 157 5.78 79.63 31.21
N GLY A 158 5.80 78.41 30.70
CA GLY A 158 5.51 78.11 29.29
C GLY A 158 4.02 78.30 29.00
N LYS A 159 3.14 77.84 29.90
CA LYS A 159 1.71 78.16 29.88
C LYS A 159 1.45 79.63 30.16
N ALA A 160 2.15 80.26 31.09
CA ALA A 160 1.96 81.67 31.43
C ALA A 160 2.65 82.61 30.44
N LYS A 161 3.69 82.20 29.70
CA LYS A 161 4.32 82.95 28.61
C LYS A 161 3.55 82.75 27.32
N GLN A 162 3.07 81.54 26.99
CA GLN A 162 2.09 81.39 25.92
C GLN A 162 0.80 82.12 26.26
N SER A 163 0.34 82.08 27.51
CA SER A 163 -0.78 82.89 27.98
C SER A 163 -0.42 84.35 27.91
N LEU A 164 0.70 84.86 28.44
CA LEU A 164 1.08 86.28 28.39
C LEU A 164 1.41 86.76 26.98
N GLU A 165 1.98 85.97 26.08
CA GLU A 165 2.22 86.35 24.69
C GLU A 165 0.91 86.28 23.91
N ALA A 166 0.04 85.30 24.20
CA ALA A 166 -1.32 85.28 23.71
C ALA A 166 -2.18 86.35 24.37
N ASP A 167 -1.90 86.84 25.58
CA ASP A 167 -2.64 87.83 26.36
C ASP A 167 -2.03 89.21 26.13
N ILE A 168 -0.81 89.37 25.63
CA ILE A 168 -0.21 90.63 25.18
C ILE A 168 -0.53 90.79 23.69
N THR A 169 -0.53 89.70 22.92
CA THR A 169 -1.07 89.71 21.56
C THR A 169 -2.58 89.83 21.59
N ALA A 170 -3.29 89.16 22.51
CA ALA A 170 -4.73 89.30 22.71
C ALA A 170 -5.10 90.47 23.61
N ALA A 171 -4.24 91.10 24.42
CA ALA A 171 -4.57 92.41 25.02
C ALA A 171 -4.11 93.55 24.13
N GLY A 172 -3.16 93.38 23.21
CA GLY A 172 -2.88 94.35 22.16
C GLY A 172 -3.90 94.24 21.00
N GLN A 173 -4.30 93.01 20.66
CA GLN A 173 -5.43 92.73 19.78
C GLN A 173 -6.74 92.96 20.50
N ALA A 174 -6.92 92.71 21.80
CA ALA A 174 -8.12 93.11 22.55
C ALA A 174 -8.03 94.49 23.17
N GLU A 175 -6.97 95.27 23.08
CA GLU A 175 -7.09 96.71 23.29
C GLU A 175 -7.72 97.31 22.02
N ARG A 176 -7.22 96.87 20.84
CA ARG A 176 -7.80 97.20 19.53
C ARG A 176 -9.13 96.51 19.25
N SER A 177 -9.32 95.30 19.76
CA SER A 177 -10.52 94.48 19.63
C SER A 177 -11.47 94.75 20.76
N LEU A 178 -11.11 95.19 21.96
CA LEU A 178 -12.09 95.73 22.93
C LEU A 178 -12.47 97.17 22.55
N GLU A 179 -11.64 97.94 21.84
CA GLU A 179 -12.12 99.14 21.13
C GLU A 179 -13.08 98.77 19.97
N ALA A 180 -12.78 97.71 19.21
CA ALA A 180 -13.64 97.19 18.15
C ALA A 180 -14.86 96.37 18.66
N ASP A 181 -14.81 95.79 19.87
CA ASP A 181 -15.76 94.89 20.55
C ASP A 181 -16.51 95.67 21.62
N VAL A 182 -16.10 96.86 22.06
CA VAL A 182 -17.03 97.81 22.69
C VAL A 182 -17.97 98.36 21.61
N THR A 183 -17.43 98.58 20.41
CA THR A 183 -18.22 98.91 19.21
C THR A 183 -19.05 97.68 18.75
N ALA A 184 -18.43 96.50 18.66
CA ALA A 184 -19.04 95.27 18.18
C ALA A 184 -19.77 94.47 19.26
N ALA A 185 -19.64 94.71 20.57
CA ALA A 185 -20.53 94.20 21.62
C ALA A 185 -21.77 95.06 21.76
N GLY A 186 -21.72 96.32 21.33
CA GLY A 186 -22.93 97.06 20.95
C GLY A 186 -23.72 96.29 19.88
N GLU A 187 -23.03 95.83 18.83
CA GLU A 187 -23.64 95.01 17.76
C GLU A 187 -23.88 93.55 18.15
N ALA A 188 -23.06 92.97 19.01
CA ALA A 188 -23.08 91.57 19.40
C ALA A 188 -24.07 91.34 20.54
N LYS A 189 -24.41 92.34 21.35
CA LYS A 189 -25.62 92.29 22.19
C LYS A 189 -26.86 92.10 21.32
N THR A 190 -26.93 92.80 20.19
CA THR A 190 -27.99 92.62 19.17
C THR A 190 -27.91 91.25 18.47
N LYS A 191 -26.70 90.69 18.25
CA LYS A 191 -26.50 89.34 17.68
C LYS A 191 -26.64 88.20 18.71
N LEU A 192 -26.46 88.45 20.00
CA LEU A 192 -26.59 87.48 21.09
C LEU A 192 -28.07 87.16 21.34
N ASP A 193 -28.94 88.16 21.24
CA ASP A 193 -30.40 87.97 21.15
C ASP A 193 -30.78 87.10 19.94
N ALA A 194 -30.06 87.25 18.81
CA ALA A 194 -30.24 86.40 17.63
C ALA A 194 -29.64 84.98 17.80
N SER A 195 -28.57 84.82 18.58
CA SER A 195 -27.96 83.51 18.89
C SER A 195 -28.76 82.69 19.90
N ILE A 196 -29.43 83.33 20.86
CA ILE A 196 -30.39 82.66 21.77
C ILE A 196 -31.57 82.07 20.96
N LYS A 197 -32.04 82.80 19.94
CA LYS A 197 -33.02 82.30 18.95
C LYS A 197 -32.48 81.10 18.14
N THR A 198 -31.21 81.16 17.72
CA THR A 198 -30.53 80.08 16.98
C THR A 198 -30.34 78.81 17.82
N SER A 199 -30.04 78.94 19.12
CA SER A 199 -29.96 77.79 20.04
C SER A 199 -31.32 77.11 20.26
N GLY A 200 -32.44 77.85 20.18
CA GLY A 200 -33.79 77.28 20.13
C GLY A 200 -34.04 76.44 18.87
N GLU A 201 -33.57 76.92 17.71
CA GLU A 201 -33.64 76.21 16.42
C GLU A 201 -32.77 74.93 16.39
N ASN A 202 -31.64 74.94 17.10
CA ASN A 202 -30.78 73.76 17.25
C ASN A 202 -31.42 72.66 18.11
N ILE A 203 -32.22 73.00 19.12
CA ILE A 203 -32.98 72.03 19.92
C ILE A 203 -34.07 71.36 19.06
N THR A 204 -34.78 72.13 18.23
CA THR A 204 -35.74 71.59 17.24
C THR A 204 -35.05 70.67 16.22
N THR A 205 -33.83 71.01 15.80
CA THR A 205 -33.03 70.17 14.89
C THR A 205 -32.66 68.82 15.51
N MET A 206 -32.27 68.81 16.79
CA MET A 206 -31.98 67.56 17.50
C MET A 206 -33.22 66.67 17.70
N GLN A 207 -34.40 67.25 17.92
CA GLN A 207 -35.66 66.50 17.98
C GLN A 207 -36.01 65.85 16.64
N ASN A 208 -35.79 66.54 15.52
CA ASN A 208 -35.98 65.99 14.17
C ASN A 208 -35.01 64.83 13.88
N LEU A 209 -33.77 64.89 14.38
CA LEU A 209 -32.79 63.80 14.23
C LEU A 209 -33.21 62.53 14.98
N VAL A 210 -33.77 62.67 16.19
CA VAL A 210 -34.32 61.52 16.95
C VAL A 210 -35.53 60.92 16.23
N GLN A 211 -36.42 61.78 15.68
CA GLN A 211 -37.58 61.33 14.91
C GLN A 211 -37.19 60.58 13.62
N ASN A 212 -36.12 61.02 12.94
CA ASN A 212 -35.54 60.30 11.80
C ASN A 212 -34.95 58.95 12.20
N ALA A 213 -34.31 58.84 13.37
CA ALA A 213 -33.77 57.58 13.86
C ALA A 213 -34.89 56.54 14.15
N ASP A 214 -36.04 56.97 14.69
CA ASP A 214 -37.20 56.11 14.90
C ASP A 214 -37.86 55.67 13.57
N GLN A 215 -37.90 56.56 12.57
CA GLN A 215 -38.35 56.22 11.22
C GLN A 215 -37.43 55.19 10.55
N ILE A 216 -36.11 55.35 10.69
CA ILE A 216 -35.12 54.38 10.18
C ILE A 216 -35.28 53.02 10.86
N LYS A 217 -35.47 52.99 12.20
CA LYS A 217 -35.72 51.75 12.93
C LYS A 217 -36.99 51.04 12.44
N THR A 218 -38.08 51.79 12.27
CA THR A 218 -39.34 51.26 11.74
C THR A 218 -39.18 50.72 10.31
N GLY A 219 -38.39 51.39 9.47
CA GLY A 219 -38.05 50.92 8.13
C GLY A 219 -37.27 49.61 8.14
N LEU A 220 -36.24 49.49 9.00
CA LEU A 220 -35.46 48.27 9.14
C LEU A 220 -36.27 47.09 9.68
N GLU A 221 -37.22 47.33 10.59
CA GLU A 221 -38.15 46.30 11.07
C GLU A 221 -39.10 45.82 9.94
N ALA A 222 -39.56 46.73 9.08
CA ALA A 222 -40.34 46.37 7.90
C ALA A 222 -39.52 45.58 6.88
N ASP A 223 -38.29 45.99 6.60
CA ASP A 223 -37.37 45.29 5.69
C ASP A 223 -37.03 43.88 6.21
N LEU A 224 -36.84 43.72 7.52
CA LEU A 224 -36.59 42.43 8.13
C LEU A 224 -37.80 41.49 7.99
N ASN A 225 -39.01 41.98 8.21
CA ASN A 225 -40.24 41.20 8.02
C ASN A 225 -40.43 40.79 6.55
N ASN A 226 -40.16 41.71 5.61
CA ASN A 226 -40.20 41.43 4.17
C ASN A 226 -39.17 40.36 3.77
N ALA A 227 -37.94 40.43 4.31
CA ALA A 227 -36.91 39.44 4.05
C ALA A 227 -37.26 38.05 4.63
N GLN A 228 -37.88 38.00 5.82
CA GLN A 228 -38.36 36.76 6.41
C GLN A 228 -39.50 36.12 5.61
N GLN A 229 -40.44 36.93 5.11
CA GLN A 229 -41.52 36.45 4.25
C GLN A 229 -40.97 35.95 2.91
N ALA A 230 -40.08 36.71 2.26
CA ALA A 230 -39.42 36.28 1.03
C ALA A 230 -38.65 34.96 1.21
N SER A 231 -38.01 34.74 2.37
CA SER A 231 -37.33 33.48 2.68
C SER A 231 -38.30 32.29 2.84
N LYS A 232 -39.46 32.50 3.48
CA LYS A 232 -40.53 31.48 3.58
C LYS A 232 -41.10 31.13 2.21
N ASP A 233 -41.40 32.15 1.40
CA ASP A 233 -41.93 31.99 0.06
C ASP A 233 -40.92 31.27 -0.85
N LEU A 234 -39.63 31.59 -0.74
CA LEU A 234 -38.56 30.90 -1.46
C LEU A 234 -38.54 29.40 -1.09
N LYS A 235 -38.62 29.06 0.20
CA LYS A 235 -38.64 27.65 0.65
C LYS A 235 -39.86 26.89 0.14
N GLN A 236 -41.06 27.48 0.23
CA GLN A 236 -42.29 26.87 -0.26
C GLN A 236 -42.29 26.70 -1.78
N ASN A 237 -41.90 27.74 -2.53
CA ASN A 237 -41.83 27.70 -3.98
C ASN A 237 -40.77 26.71 -4.48
N THR A 238 -39.64 26.60 -3.78
CA THR A 238 -38.61 25.61 -4.10
C THR A 238 -39.13 24.19 -3.88
N ALA A 239 -39.74 23.91 -2.72
CA ALA A 239 -40.32 22.59 -2.44
C ALA A 239 -41.39 22.21 -3.47
N ALA A 240 -42.31 23.12 -3.79
CA ALA A 240 -43.35 22.89 -4.79
C ALA A 240 -42.78 22.67 -6.20
N SER A 241 -41.69 23.36 -6.56
CA SER A 241 -41.03 23.19 -7.86
C SER A 241 -40.30 21.85 -7.96
N VAL A 242 -39.63 21.42 -6.89
CA VAL A 242 -38.98 20.10 -6.80
C VAL A 242 -40.00 18.98 -6.99
N THR A 243 -41.13 19.02 -6.28
CA THR A 243 -42.19 18.00 -6.43
C THR A 243 -42.77 17.97 -7.84
N LYS A 244 -42.92 19.12 -8.51
CA LYS A 244 -43.36 19.18 -9.91
C LYS A 244 -42.34 18.55 -10.86
N ILE A 245 -41.05 18.80 -10.65
CA ILE A 245 -39.96 18.21 -11.44
C ILE A 245 -39.91 16.69 -11.24
N GLU A 246 -40.03 16.21 -10.00
CA GLU A 246 -40.07 14.78 -9.68
C GLU A 246 -41.26 14.09 -10.35
N THR A 247 -42.44 14.69 -10.25
CA THR A 247 -43.67 14.14 -10.86
C THR A 247 -43.58 14.11 -12.39
N ALA A 248 -43.09 15.20 -13.00
CA ALA A 248 -42.91 15.27 -14.46
C ALA A 248 -41.84 14.27 -14.94
N GLY A 249 -40.73 14.15 -14.22
CA GLY A 249 -39.67 13.18 -14.51
C GLY A 249 -40.18 11.74 -14.43
N GLN A 250 -40.94 11.41 -13.38
CA GLN A 250 -41.56 10.08 -13.23
C GLN A 250 -42.54 9.78 -14.37
N THR A 251 -43.39 10.74 -14.72
CA THR A 251 -44.33 10.61 -15.86
C THR A 251 -43.59 10.36 -17.18
N GLN A 252 -42.48 11.05 -17.40
CA GLN A 252 -41.68 10.91 -18.62
C GLN A 252 -40.96 9.55 -18.68
N ILE A 253 -40.46 9.04 -17.55
CA ILE A 253 -39.89 7.68 -17.43
C ILE A 253 -40.97 6.63 -17.70
N ASP A 254 -42.17 6.79 -17.16
CA ASP A 254 -43.26 5.85 -17.34
C ASP A 254 -43.75 5.85 -18.81
N LEU A 255 -43.81 7.00 -19.47
CA LEU A 255 -44.08 7.10 -20.90
C LEU A 255 -43.00 6.42 -21.76
N ILE A 256 -41.72 6.52 -21.40
CA ILE A 256 -40.64 5.79 -22.10
C ILE A 256 -40.82 4.28 -21.95
N LYS A 257 -41.15 3.80 -20.74
CA LYS A 257 -41.44 2.38 -20.50
C LYS A 257 -42.67 1.90 -21.28
N GLN A 258 -43.76 2.68 -21.27
CA GLN A 258 -45.01 2.35 -21.94
C GLN A 258 -44.91 2.38 -23.46
N ASN A 259 -44.03 3.23 -24.01
CA ASN A 259 -43.71 3.29 -25.45
C ASN A 259 -42.59 2.32 -25.87
N GLY A 260 -42.24 1.36 -25.01
CA GLY A 260 -41.31 0.30 -25.35
C GLY A 260 -39.82 0.65 -25.26
N GLY A 261 -39.41 1.53 -24.35
CA GLY A 261 -37.99 1.88 -24.12
C GLY A 261 -37.14 0.84 -23.37
N GLY A 262 -37.62 -0.40 -23.22
CA GLY A 262 -36.92 -1.49 -22.54
C GLY A 262 -35.87 -2.20 -23.41
N VAL A 263 -34.95 -2.94 -22.78
CA VAL A 263 -33.86 -3.65 -23.47
C VAL A 263 -34.35 -4.64 -24.54
N GLU A 264 -35.44 -5.34 -24.28
CA GLU A 264 -36.04 -6.29 -25.23
C GLU A 264 -36.61 -5.62 -26.48
N ASN A 265 -37.23 -4.46 -26.32
CA ASN A 265 -37.71 -3.67 -27.46
C ASN A 265 -36.55 -3.03 -28.23
N ALA A 266 -35.48 -2.62 -27.54
CA ALA A 266 -34.26 -2.17 -28.20
C ALA A 266 -33.63 -3.30 -29.02
N LEU A 267 -33.55 -4.51 -28.48
CA LEU A 267 -33.11 -5.72 -29.21
C LEU A 267 -34.04 -6.05 -30.38
N SER A 268 -35.36 -5.99 -30.16
CA SER A 268 -36.36 -6.21 -31.21
C SER A 268 -36.16 -5.26 -32.38
N ASN A 269 -36.03 -3.96 -32.11
CA ASN A 269 -35.77 -2.94 -33.13
C ASN A 269 -34.40 -3.14 -33.80
N TYR A 270 -33.36 -3.45 -33.02
CA TYR A 270 -32.02 -3.70 -33.54
C TYR A 270 -32.01 -4.88 -34.53
N PHE A 271 -32.61 -6.01 -34.13
CA PHE A 271 -32.68 -7.19 -34.98
C PHE A 271 -33.58 -6.97 -36.18
N ALA A 272 -34.73 -6.30 -36.03
CA ALA A 272 -35.62 -5.96 -37.14
C ALA A 272 -34.90 -5.15 -38.23
N LEU A 273 -34.07 -4.16 -37.85
CA LEU A 273 -33.27 -3.36 -38.78
C LEU A 273 -32.14 -4.13 -39.48
N ARG A 274 -31.79 -5.31 -38.98
CA ARG A 274 -30.68 -6.14 -39.48
C ARG A 274 -31.14 -7.35 -40.29
N ARG A 275 -32.44 -7.64 -40.33
CA ARG A 275 -32.99 -8.70 -41.17
C ARG A 275 -32.80 -8.34 -42.64
N ASN A 276 -32.35 -9.31 -43.44
CA ASN A 276 -32.04 -9.11 -44.86
C ASN A 276 -32.55 -10.25 -45.76
N GLY A 277 -33.17 -11.30 -45.20
CA GLY A 277 -33.81 -12.38 -45.94
C GLY A 277 -32.83 -13.37 -46.58
N LYS A 278 -31.53 -13.30 -46.27
CA LYS A 278 -30.53 -14.23 -46.80
C LYS A 278 -30.71 -15.61 -46.17
N VAL A 279 -30.56 -16.64 -47.00
CA VAL A 279 -30.54 -18.04 -46.56
C VAL A 279 -29.12 -18.56 -46.65
N PHE A 280 -28.58 -18.95 -45.50
CA PHE A 280 -27.27 -19.60 -45.40
C PHE A 280 -27.49 -21.11 -45.45
N THR A 281 -26.89 -21.77 -46.43
CA THR A 281 -27.08 -23.20 -46.63
C THR A 281 -25.74 -23.93 -46.59
N THR A 282 -25.74 -25.08 -45.92
CA THR A 282 -24.65 -26.06 -46.00
C THR A 282 -25.21 -27.41 -46.38
N LYS A 283 -24.63 -28.02 -47.40
CA LYS A 283 -24.89 -29.40 -47.81
C LYS A 283 -23.89 -30.33 -47.15
N ILE A 284 -24.36 -31.32 -46.41
CA ILE A 284 -23.58 -32.43 -45.86
C ILE A 284 -23.92 -33.70 -46.63
N TYR A 285 -22.93 -34.34 -47.24
CA TYR A 285 -23.15 -35.58 -47.96
C TYR A 285 -23.52 -36.73 -47.01
N LYS A 286 -24.44 -37.59 -47.45
CA LYS A 286 -24.67 -38.87 -46.77
C LYS A 286 -23.46 -39.76 -46.92
N TRP A 287 -23.25 -40.63 -45.94
CA TRP A 287 -22.10 -41.53 -45.86
C TRP A 287 -21.89 -42.37 -47.13
N GLU A 288 -22.99 -42.85 -47.71
CA GLU A 288 -23.02 -43.67 -48.91
C GLU A 288 -22.57 -42.90 -50.17
N THR A 289 -22.69 -41.57 -50.15
CA THR A 289 -22.21 -40.68 -51.21
C THR A 289 -20.76 -40.24 -50.97
N SER A 290 -20.42 -39.90 -49.73
CA SER A 290 -19.08 -39.48 -49.32
C SER A 290 -18.84 -39.76 -47.85
N THR A 291 -17.70 -40.35 -47.53
CA THR A 291 -17.28 -40.60 -46.15
C THR A 291 -16.61 -39.38 -45.50
N SER A 292 -16.39 -38.29 -46.25
CA SER A 292 -15.76 -37.07 -45.75
C SER A 292 -16.73 -36.27 -44.86
N PRO A 293 -16.29 -35.72 -43.72
CA PRO A 293 -17.11 -34.84 -42.87
C PRO A 293 -17.25 -33.42 -43.43
N VAL A 294 -16.60 -33.12 -44.57
CA VAL A 294 -16.57 -31.78 -45.17
C VAL A 294 -17.81 -31.57 -46.02
N GLY A 295 -18.53 -30.49 -45.74
CA GLY A 295 -19.70 -30.02 -46.45
C GLY A 295 -19.40 -28.99 -47.53
N VAL A 296 -20.45 -28.58 -48.23
CA VAL A 296 -20.41 -27.56 -49.29
C VAL A 296 -21.32 -26.40 -48.88
N LYS A 297 -20.76 -25.19 -48.83
CA LYS A 297 -21.54 -23.97 -48.59
C LYS A 297 -22.29 -23.56 -49.86
N MET A 298 -23.53 -23.13 -49.71
CA MET A 298 -24.46 -22.78 -50.79
C MET A 298 -25.25 -21.51 -50.45
N ASN A 299 -25.90 -20.91 -51.45
CA ASN A 299 -26.71 -19.69 -51.29
C ASN A 299 -25.87 -18.54 -50.71
N ALA A 300 -26.39 -17.79 -49.73
CA ALA A 300 -25.65 -16.69 -49.10
C ALA A 300 -24.40 -17.17 -48.31
N ASN A 301 -24.25 -18.49 -48.13
CA ASN A 301 -23.10 -19.08 -47.48
C ASN A 301 -21.92 -19.29 -48.45
N GLU A 302 -22.13 -19.19 -49.76
CA GLU A 302 -21.05 -19.30 -50.76
C GLU A 302 -19.95 -18.28 -50.49
N ASN A 303 -18.70 -18.73 -50.50
CA ASN A 303 -17.49 -17.92 -50.24
C ASN A 303 -17.36 -17.32 -48.83
N MET A 304 -18.29 -17.60 -47.92
CA MET A 304 -18.17 -17.19 -46.51
C MET A 304 -17.07 -17.99 -45.82
N VAL A 305 -16.22 -17.34 -45.05
CA VAL A 305 -15.13 -17.97 -44.27
C VAL A 305 -15.31 -17.68 -42.78
N ALA A 306 -15.11 -18.73 -41.98
CA ALA A 306 -14.98 -18.63 -40.53
C ALA A 306 -13.70 -19.37 -40.09
N GLU A 307 -12.88 -18.70 -39.32
CA GLU A 307 -11.65 -19.21 -38.69
C GLU A 307 -11.76 -18.85 -37.19
N PRO A 308 -11.66 -19.83 -36.28
CA PRO A 308 -11.85 -19.58 -34.86
C PRO A 308 -10.69 -18.77 -34.27
N SER A 309 -11.00 -17.90 -33.31
CA SER A 309 -10.00 -17.12 -32.58
C SER A 309 -9.14 -18.00 -31.66
N VAL A 310 -7.97 -17.50 -31.26
CA VAL A 310 -7.15 -18.07 -30.20
C VAL A 310 -6.79 -16.97 -29.19
N GLY A 311 -7.32 -17.10 -27.97
CA GLY A 311 -7.23 -16.05 -26.96
C GLY A 311 -7.72 -14.73 -27.54
N ARG A 312 -6.96 -13.66 -27.33
CA ARG A 312 -7.28 -12.32 -27.87
C ARG A 312 -6.89 -12.11 -29.33
N THR A 313 -6.36 -13.13 -30.00
CA THR A 313 -6.06 -13.06 -31.44
C THR A 313 -7.33 -13.44 -32.19
N GLU A 314 -7.94 -12.43 -32.82
CA GLU A 314 -9.17 -12.58 -33.59
C GLU A 314 -8.94 -13.41 -34.85
N GLY A 315 -9.75 -14.45 -35.03
CA GLY A 315 -9.85 -15.19 -36.29
C GLY A 315 -10.76 -14.47 -37.28
N ARG A 316 -10.77 -14.91 -38.55
CA ARG A 316 -11.66 -14.34 -39.56
C ARG A 316 -13.09 -14.82 -39.34
N ASP A 317 -14.05 -13.92 -39.21
CA ASP A 317 -15.48 -14.26 -39.20
C ASP A 317 -16.25 -13.37 -40.18
N ASP A 318 -16.46 -13.86 -41.41
CA ASP A 318 -17.24 -13.13 -42.41
C ASP A 318 -18.72 -13.01 -42.00
N TYR A 319 -19.22 -13.88 -41.09
CA TYR A 319 -20.62 -13.89 -40.68
C TYR A 319 -20.98 -12.73 -39.76
N ALA A 320 -19.99 -12.13 -39.08
CA ALA A 320 -20.16 -11.00 -38.17
C ALA A 320 -20.71 -9.72 -38.85
N GLN A 321 -20.87 -9.70 -40.17
CA GLN A 321 -21.55 -8.61 -40.89
C GLN A 321 -23.08 -8.75 -40.88
N TYR A 322 -23.60 -9.95 -40.57
CA TYR A 322 -25.02 -10.29 -40.66
C TYR A 322 -25.64 -10.37 -39.27
N GLY A 323 -26.76 -9.66 -39.06
CA GLY A 323 -27.46 -9.64 -37.77
C GLY A 323 -27.87 -11.00 -37.24
N LEU A 324 -28.12 -11.96 -38.14
CA LEU A 324 -28.45 -13.34 -37.82
C LEU A 324 -27.37 -14.04 -36.96
N PHE A 325 -26.11 -13.67 -37.13
CA PHE A 325 -24.99 -14.27 -36.39
C PHE A 325 -24.47 -13.38 -35.26
N HIS A 326 -25.08 -12.21 -35.06
CA HIS A 326 -24.79 -11.39 -33.90
C HIS A 326 -25.37 -12.03 -32.65
N HIS A 327 -24.57 -12.01 -31.59
CA HIS A 327 -24.97 -12.41 -30.26
C HIS A 327 -24.49 -11.35 -29.27
N PHE A 328 -25.21 -11.20 -28.17
CA PHE A 328 -24.81 -10.31 -27.08
C PHE A 328 -24.91 -11.04 -25.75
N THR A 329 -23.86 -10.94 -24.94
CA THR A 329 -23.93 -11.43 -23.57
C THR A 329 -25.03 -10.67 -22.82
N CYS A 330 -25.90 -11.40 -22.12
CA CYS A 330 -26.99 -10.84 -21.35
C CYS A 330 -27.12 -11.49 -19.97
N ASN A 331 -27.79 -10.80 -19.05
CA ASN A 331 -28.47 -11.45 -17.96
C ASN A 331 -29.89 -11.79 -18.39
N PHE A 332 -30.35 -12.98 -18.05
CA PHE A 332 -31.68 -13.46 -18.41
C PHE A 332 -32.42 -14.02 -17.21
N SER A 333 -33.75 -14.06 -17.36
CA SER A 333 -34.64 -14.75 -16.44
C SER A 333 -35.73 -15.48 -17.22
N VAL A 334 -36.41 -16.42 -16.56
CA VAL A 334 -37.61 -17.10 -17.07
C VAL A 334 -38.71 -16.84 -16.06
N ASP A 335 -39.86 -16.34 -16.52
CA ASP A 335 -40.99 -16.02 -15.67
C ASP A 335 -41.81 -17.27 -15.26
N GLU A 336 -42.86 -17.04 -14.46
CA GLU A 336 -43.75 -18.10 -13.99
C GLU A 336 -44.61 -18.75 -15.08
N ASN A 337 -44.64 -18.17 -16.29
CA ASN A 337 -45.37 -18.68 -17.45
C ASN A 337 -44.43 -19.31 -18.51
N GLY A 338 -43.11 -19.29 -18.26
CA GLY A 338 -42.10 -19.84 -19.16
C GLY A 338 -41.60 -18.87 -20.23
N PHE A 339 -41.94 -17.58 -20.16
CA PHE A 339 -41.38 -16.56 -21.06
C PHE A 339 -39.95 -16.24 -20.64
N ASN A 340 -39.05 -16.14 -21.63
CA ASN A 340 -37.70 -15.68 -21.35
C ASN A 340 -37.64 -14.17 -21.39
N HIS A 341 -36.83 -13.62 -20.49
CA HIS A 341 -36.56 -12.20 -20.43
C HIS A 341 -35.09 -11.89 -20.57
N VAL A 342 -34.78 -10.76 -21.22
CA VAL A 342 -33.47 -10.13 -21.14
C VAL A 342 -33.51 -9.07 -20.06
N ASP A 343 -32.82 -9.30 -18.94
CA ASP A 343 -32.80 -8.40 -17.80
C ASP A 343 -31.84 -7.22 -18.02
N ALA A 344 -30.66 -7.52 -18.59
CA ALA A 344 -29.63 -6.53 -18.92
C ALA A 344 -28.67 -7.06 -19.98
N LEU A 345 -28.14 -6.19 -20.84
CA LEU A 345 -27.05 -6.52 -21.77
C LEU A 345 -25.69 -6.16 -21.19
N GLU A 346 -24.64 -6.89 -21.59
CA GLU A 346 -23.26 -6.53 -21.24
C GLU A 346 -22.95 -5.09 -21.65
N GLY A 347 -22.49 -4.29 -20.69
CA GLY A 347 -22.28 -2.85 -20.84
C GLY A 347 -23.42 -1.96 -20.31
N GLN A 348 -24.59 -2.52 -19.99
CA GLN A 348 -25.67 -1.79 -19.31
C GLN A 348 -25.48 -1.77 -17.79
N ILE A 349 -26.02 -0.73 -17.13
CA ILE A 349 -26.10 -0.67 -15.66
C ILE A 349 -26.95 -1.86 -15.18
N GLY A 350 -26.46 -2.59 -14.18
CA GLY A 350 -27.14 -3.74 -13.61
C GLY A 350 -26.70 -5.09 -14.19
N PHE A 351 -25.99 -5.11 -15.32
CA PHE A 351 -25.39 -6.34 -15.82
C PHE A 351 -24.25 -6.83 -14.93
N THR A 352 -24.21 -8.13 -14.66
CA THR A 352 -23.10 -8.80 -13.96
C THR A 352 -22.84 -10.19 -14.53
N LYS A 353 -21.58 -10.61 -14.53
CA LYS A 353 -21.19 -12.00 -14.86
C LYS A 353 -21.06 -12.88 -13.62
N TYR A 354 -21.10 -12.31 -12.43
CA TYR A 354 -20.75 -12.97 -11.18
C TYR A 354 -21.91 -12.95 -10.19
N GLY A 355 -21.96 -13.96 -9.31
CA GLY A 355 -22.97 -14.07 -8.26
C GLY A 355 -24.20 -14.85 -8.69
N LYS A 356 -25.35 -14.61 -8.05
CA LYS A 356 -26.61 -15.32 -8.30
C LYS A 356 -27.33 -14.77 -9.53
N VAL A 357 -26.78 -15.02 -10.72
CA VAL A 357 -27.27 -14.45 -11.98
C VAL A 357 -27.24 -15.50 -13.09
N GLN A 358 -28.20 -15.46 -14.02
CA GLN A 358 -28.10 -16.26 -15.24
C GLN A 358 -27.49 -15.43 -16.36
N VAL A 359 -26.35 -15.86 -16.87
CA VAL A 359 -25.67 -15.24 -18.01
C VAL A 359 -25.94 -16.08 -19.26
N GLY A 360 -26.39 -15.41 -20.31
CA GLY A 360 -26.70 -16.02 -21.59
C GLY A 360 -26.12 -15.25 -22.76
N GLU A 361 -26.30 -15.81 -23.95
CA GLU A 361 -26.12 -15.15 -25.23
C GLU A 361 -27.50 -14.95 -25.86
N VAL A 362 -27.88 -13.70 -26.08
CA VAL A 362 -29.09 -13.35 -26.82
C VAL A 362 -28.77 -13.19 -28.30
N THR A 363 -29.54 -13.87 -29.15
CA THR A 363 -29.38 -13.87 -30.61
C THR A 363 -30.69 -13.52 -31.29
N MET A 364 -30.63 -13.17 -32.58
CA MET A 364 -31.82 -12.89 -33.38
C MET A 364 -32.72 -14.13 -33.48
N SER A 365 -34.05 -13.97 -33.38
CA SER A 365 -34.93 -15.09 -33.72
C SER A 365 -34.81 -15.50 -35.19
N ALA A 366 -34.76 -16.80 -35.42
CA ALA A 366 -34.33 -17.34 -36.69
C ALA A 366 -35.27 -18.41 -37.21
N TRP A 367 -35.11 -18.71 -38.49
CA TRP A 367 -35.84 -19.71 -39.23
C TRP A 367 -34.86 -20.73 -39.81
N PHE A 368 -35.27 -21.97 -39.88
CA PHE A 368 -34.46 -23.06 -40.39
C PHE A 368 -35.30 -24.01 -41.24
N GLY A 369 -34.59 -24.84 -42.01
CA GLY A 369 -35.17 -25.94 -42.76
C GLY A 369 -34.14 -27.02 -43.00
N ILE A 370 -34.63 -28.25 -43.17
CA ILE A 370 -33.83 -29.43 -43.45
C ILE A 370 -34.36 -30.05 -44.73
N GLU A 371 -33.52 -30.13 -45.76
CA GLU A 371 -33.83 -30.90 -46.97
C GLU A 371 -33.05 -32.21 -46.94
N ASP A 372 -33.77 -33.32 -46.78
CA ASP A 372 -33.19 -34.65 -46.84
C ASP A 372 -33.34 -35.23 -48.25
N THR A 373 -32.24 -35.31 -48.99
CA THR A 373 -32.20 -35.83 -50.37
C THR A 373 -31.59 -37.23 -50.39
N THR A 374 -31.60 -37.88 -51.55
CA THR A 374 -30.95 -39.20 -51.70
C THR A 374 -29.44 -39.14 -51.43
N GLU A 375 -28.78 -38.05 -51.76
CA GLU A 375 -27.31 -37.96 -51.73
C GLU A 375 -26.75 -37.19 -50.52
N ALA A 376 -27.55 -36.29 -49.93
CA ALA A 376 -27.11 -35.33 -48.94
C ALA A 376 -28.27 -34.82 -48.07
N VAL A 377 -27.92 -34.25 -46.91
CA VAL A 377 -28.80 -33.43 -46.08
C VAL A 377 -28.36 -31.98 -46.19
N LEU A 378 -29.28 -31.07 -46.50
CA LEU A 378 -29.02 -29.64 -46.56
C LEU A 378 -29.63 -28.97 -45.33
N TYR A 379 -28.82 -28.14 -44.68
CA TYR A 379 -29.19 -27.34 -43.53
C TYR A 379 -29.33 -25.90 -43.98
N HIS A 380 -30.52 -25.32 -43.80
CA HIS A 380 -30.83 -23.95 -44.16
C HIS A 380 -31.07 -23.13 -42.89
N TYR A 381 -30.47 -21.94 -42.82
CA TYR A 381 -30.61 -21.02 -41.70
C TYR A 381 -30.80 -19.59 -42.19
N SER A 382 -31.79 -18.89 -41.66
CA SER A 382 -32.15 -17.55 -42.13
C SER A 382 -32.76 -16.70 -41.01
N ASP A 383 -32.72 -15.39 -41.22
CA ASP A 383 -33.46 -14.42 -40.43
C ASP A 383 -34.92 -14.27 -40.89
N SER A 384 -35.40 -15.06 -41.85
CA SER A 384 -36.73 -14.90 -42.40
C SER A 384 -37.35 -16.24 -42.75
N GLN A 385 -38.68 -16.30 -42.68
CA GLN A 385 -39.42 -17.43 -43.21
C GLN A 385 -39.30 -17.43 -44.73
N THR A 386 -38.87 -18.56 -45.31
CA THR A 386 -38.78 -18.76 -46.75
C THR A 386 -39.23 -20.19 -47.09
N GLU A 387 -39.28 -20.54 -48.37
CA GLU A 387 -39.53 -21.92 -48.80
C GLU A 387 -38.44 -22.88 -48.27
N LEU A 388 -37.19 -22.42 -48.16
CA LEU A 388 -36.06 -23.21 -47.65
C LEU A 388 -35.95 -23.19 -46.12
N THR A 389 -36.54 -22.19 -45.47
CA THR A 389 -36.55 -22.02 -44.01
C THR A 389 -37.99 -21.86 -43.50
N PRO A 390 -38.83 -22.90 -43.63
CA PRO A 390 -40.26 -22.79 -43.36
C PRO A 390 -40.61 -22.78 -41.87
N TYR A 391 -39.70 -23.22 -41.00
CA TYR A 391 -39.95 -23.37 -39.57
C TYR A 391 -39.13 -22.37 -38.75
N PRO A 392 -39.70 -21.71 -37.74
CA PRO A 392 -38.91 -20.95 -36.79
C PRO A 392 -38.08 -21.92 -35.95
N MET A 393 -36.88 -21.51 -35.52
CA MET A 393 -36.17 -22.18 -34.44
C MET A 393 -37.10 -22.21 -33.21
N LYS A 394 -37.21 -23.35 -32.52
CA LYS A 394 -38.22 -23.49 -31.45
C LYS A 394 -37.93 -22.56 -30.27
N GLU A 395 -36.68 -22.18 -30.06
CA GLU A 395 -36.24 -21.16 -29.11
C GLU A 395 -36.80 -19.77 -29.43
N SER A 396 -37.26 -19.54 -30.66
CA SER A 396 -37.94 -18.32 -31.08
C SER A 396 -39.44 -18.31 -30.77
N ILE A 397 -40.02 -19.43 -30.33
CA ILE A 397 -41.47 -19.55 -30.07
C ILE A 397 -41.74 -19.41 -28.56
N ASN A 398 -42.42 -18.34 -28.17
CA ASN A 398 -42.87 -18.12 -26.80
C ASN A 398 -43.89 -19.19 -26.35
N PRO A 399 -44.11 -19.38 -25.04
CA PRO A 399 -45.11 -20.33 -24.53
C PRO A 399 -46.52 -20.17 -25.11
N ASP A 400 -46.92 -18.94 -25.46
CA ASP A 400 -48.22 -18.63 -26.06
C ASP A 400 -48.29 -18.86 -27.58
N GLY A 401 -47.21 -19.34 -28.20
CA GLY A 401 -47.11 -19.58 -29.65
C GLY A 401 -46.70 -18.36 -30.47
N THR A 402 -46.50 -17.18 -29.86
CA THR A 402 -45.97 -16.00 -30.55
C THR A 402 -44.47 -16.13 -30.85
N ILE A 403 -43.99 -15.41 -31.86
CA ILE A 403 -42.56 -15.38 -32.18
C ILE A 403 -41.88 -14.29 -31.36
N SER A 404 -40.93 -14.69 -30.52
CA SER A 404 -39.99 -13.79 -29.86
C SER A 404 -39.08 -13.13 -30.90
N PRO A 405 -38.68 -11.85 -30.72
CA PRO A 405 -37.69 -11.22 -31.59
C PRO A 405 -36.26 -11.77 -31.39
N PHE A 406 -36.02 -12.54 -30.33
CA PHE A 406 -34.73 -13.09 -29.97
C PHE A 406 -34.81 -14.51 -29.41
N MET A 407 -33.68 -15.21 -29.42
CA MET A 407 -33.45 -16.48 -28.71
C MET A 407 -32.41 -16.24 -27.62
N ILE A 408 -32.45 -17.01 -26.53
CA ILE A 408 -31.45 -16.95 -25.47
C ILE A 408 -30.89 -18.36 -25.25
N HIS A 409 -29.57 -18.47 -25.16
CA HIS A 409 -28.88 -19.68 -24.73
C HIS A 409 -28.05 -19.38 -23.50
N ALA A 410 -28.01 -20.29 -22.52
CA ALA A 410 -27.07 -20.12 -21.42
C ALA A 410 -25.63 -20.11 -21.93
N LYS A 411 -24.85 -19.15 -21.43
CA LYS A 411 -23.47 -18.95 -21.87
C LYS A 411 -22.53 -19.99 -21.26
N TYR A 412 -22.81 -20.45 -20.04
CA TYR A 412 -21.92 -21.28 -19.26
C TYR A 412 -22.58 -22.59 -18.80
N ALA A 413 -21.75 -23.57 -18.47
CA ALA A 413 -22.18 -24.69 -17.63
C ALA A 413 -22.67 -24.15 -16.27
N ALA A 414 -23.68 -24.82 -15.71
CA ALA A 414 -24.24 -24.46 -14.41
C ALA A 414 -23.21 -24.66 -13.31
N GLY A 415 -23.01 -23.67 -12.45
CA GLY A 415 -22.31 -23.79 -11.19
C GLY A 415 -23.26 -23.64 -10.00
N ASP A 416 -22.92 -24.22 -8.85
CA ASP A 416 -23.76 -24.13 -7.65
C ASP A 416 -23.39 -22.91 -6.79
N ILE A 417 -24.40 -22.12 -6.43
CA ILE A 417 -24.28 -21.08 -5.39
C ILE A 417 -25.41 -21.27 -4.40
N ASP A 418 -25.06 -21.52 -3.13
CA ASP A 418 -26.00 -21.75 -2.02
C ASP A 418 -27.08 -22.80 -2.33
N GLY A 419 -26.70 -23.79 -3.14
CA GLY A 419 -27.62 -24.84 -3.48
C GLY A 419 -28.63 -24.50 -4.57
N VAL A 420 -28.29 -23.60 -5.50
CA VAL A 420 -29.07 -23.24 -6.68
C VAL A 420 -28.13 -23.18 -7.90
N PRO A 421 -28.54 -23.67 -9.10
CA PRO A 421 -27.69 -23.66 -10.28
C PRO A 421 -27.71 -22.29 -10.96
N TYR A 422 -26.54 -21.76 -11.30
CA TYR A 422 -26.41 -20.50 -12.05
C TYR A 422 -25.44 -20.65 -13.21
N SER A 423 -25.84 -20.13 -14.38
CA SER A 423 -24.94 -19.85 -15.50
C SER A 423 -24.17 -18.56 -15.19
N SER A 424 -23.24 -18.58 -14.24
CA SER A 424 -22.39 -17.42 -13.90
C SER A 424 -20.92 -17.76 -14.09
N LYS A 425 -20.10 -16.73 -14.30
CA LYS A 425 -18.65 -16.85 -14.52
C LYS A 425 -17.90 -17.25 -13.26
N GLY A 426 -16.85 -18.03 -13.44
CA GLY A 426 -15.86 -18.39 -12.42
C GLY A 426 -16.30 -19.49 -11.47
N LEU A 427 -17.36 -20.23 -11.82
CA LEU A 427 -17.88 -21.32 -11.00
C LEU A 427 -17.33 -22.67 -11.46
N ALA A 428 -17.04 -23.54 -10.50
CA ALA A 428 -16.85 -24.95 -10.78
C ALA A 428 -18.16 -25.54 -11.35
N PRO A 429 -18.12 -26.30 -12.46
CA PRO A 429 -19.32 -26.91 -12.99
C PRO A 429 -19.95 -27.83 -11.95
N ALA A 430 -21.24 -27.63 -11.70
CA ALA A 430 -22.02 -28.53 -10.88
C ALA A 430 -21.98 -29.93 -11.51
N ASN A 431 -21.59 -30.91 -10.71
CA ASN A 431 -21.39 -32.30 -11.14
C ASN A 431 -21.64 -33.27 -9.99
N GLY A 432 -21.65 -34.56 -10.31
CA GLY A 432 -21.98 -35.64 -9.39
C GLY A 432 -20.86 -36.26 -8.56
N CYS A 433 -19.69 -35.63 -8.40
CA CYS A 433 -18.62 -36.22 -7.59
C CYS A 433 -18.87 -36.10 -6.08
N GLN A 434 -18.08 -36.79 -5.26
CA GLN A 434 -18.18 -36.83 -3.81
C GLN A 434 -17.42 -35.70 -3.09
N ALA A 435 -16.95 -34.68 -3.82
CA ALA A 435 -16.44 -33.47 -3.17
C ALA A 435 -17.57 -32.73 -2.45
N THR A 436 -17.28 -32.13 -1.30
CA THR A 436 -18.28 -31.39 -0.51
C THR A 436 -18.86 -30.19 -1.26
N GLN A 437 -18.07 -29.58 -2.13
CA GLN A 437 -18.43 -28.43 -2.98
C GLN A 437 -19.14 -28.85 -4.26
N ALA A 438 -18.99 -30.11 -4.69
CA ALA A 438 -19.74 -30.65 -5.81
C ALA A 438 -21.17 -30.99 -5.38
N ARG A 439 -22.06 -31.13 -6.35
CA ARG A 439 -23.47 -31.36 -6.05
C ARG A 439 -24.04 -32.48 -6.88
N ASN A 440 -24.40 -33.54 -6.14
CA ASN A 440 -24.83 -34.83 -6.67
C ASN A 440 -26.10 -34.85 -7.58
N PRO A 441 -26.98 -33.83 -7.74
CA PRO A 441 -28.16 -34.03 -8.58
C PRO A 441 -27.93 -33.92 -10.10
N VAL A 442 -26.71 -33.72 -10.63
CA VAL A 442 -26.54 -33.54 -12.09
C VAL A 442 -26.63 -34.86 -12.85
N SER A 443 -27.86 -35.16 -13.29
CA SER A 443 -28.35 -36.25 -14.13
C SER A 443 -29.70 -35.82 -14.70
N TYR A 444 -30.29 -36.50 -15.68
CA TYR A 444 -31.63 -36.14 -16.17
C TYR A 444 -32.65 -35.99 -15.01
N THR A 445 -32.81 -37.02 -14.18
CA THR A 445 -33.80 -37.03 -13.09
C THR A 445 -33.46 -36.06 -11.96
N GLY A 446 -32.19 -35.95 -11.58
CA GLY A 446 -31.79 -35.05 -10.49
C GLY A 446 -31.87 -33.57 -10.88
N MET A 447 -31.71 -33.25 -12.16
CA MET A 447 -31.81 -31.87 -12.66
C MET A 447 -33.22 -31.31 -12.61
N ILE A 448 -34.26 -32.15 -12.63
CA ILE A 448 -35.66 -31.70 -12.51
C ILE A 448 -35.81 -30.84 -11.25
N THR A 449 -35.54 -31.40 -10.08
CA THR A 449 -35.62 -30.64 -8.82
C THR A 449 -34.52 -29.59 -8.68
N TYR A 450 -33.33 -29.84 -9.24
CA TYR A 450 -32.21 -28.91 -9.08
C TYR A 450 -32.44 -27.59 -9.84
N MET A 451 -32.84 -27.67 -11.11
CA MET A 451 -33.10 -26.49 -11.95
C MET A 451 -34.39 -25.77 -11.53
N HIS A 452 -35.41 -26.50 -11.06
CA HIS A 452 -36.66 -25.90 -10.57
C HIS A 452 -36.51 -25.01 -9.33
N LYS A 453 -35.33 -24.98 -8.70
CA LYS A 453 -35.03 -23.97 -7.66
C LYS A 453 -34.99 -22.54 -8.21
N LEU A 454 -34.80 -22.38 -9.51
CA LEU A 454 -34.88 -21.10 -10.21
C LEU A 454 -36.31 -20.76 -10.64
N GLY A 455 -37.17 -21.78 -10.79
CA GLY A 455 -38.54 -21.68 -11.29
C GLY A 455 -38.94 -22.94 -12.09
N GLY A 456 -40.24 -23.25 -12.15
CA GLY A 456 -40.75 -24.48 -12.77
C GLY A 456 -40.49 -24.65 -14.27
N HIS A 457 -40.11 -23.56 -14.95
CA HIS A 457 -39.84 -23.53 -16.39
C HIS A 457 -38.35 -23.59 -16.75
N TYR A 458 -37.45 -23.61 -15.74
CA TYR A 458 -36.03 -23.86 -15.97
C TYR A 458 -35.75 -25.36 -16.14
N CYS A 459 -34.80 -25.68 -17.01
CA CYS A 459 -34.27 -27.04 -17.12
C CYS A 459 -32.75 -27.02 -17.39
N GLY A 460 -32.15 -28.21 -17.46
CA GLY A 460 -30.78 -28.34 -17.97
C GLY A 460 -30.72 -27.97 -19.46
N THR A 461 -29.54 -27.99 -20.06
CA THR A 461 -29.37 -27.85 -21.52
C THR A 461 -30.41 -28.66 -22.27
N THR A 462 -31.06 -28.06 -23.26
CA THR A 462 -32.09 -28.76 -24.07
C THR A 462 -31.53 -29.33 -25.37
N SER A 463 -32.31 -30.20 -26.02
CA SER A 463 -32.03 -30.63 -27.40
C SER A 463 -31.80 -29.45 -28.33
N TRP A 464 -32.63 -28.41 -28.23
CA TRP A 464 -32.54 -27.18 -29.02
C TRP A 464 -31.24 -26.39 -28.77
N ASP A 465 -30.78 -26.28 -27.51
CA ASP A 465 -29.47 -25.67 -27.22
C ASP A 465 -28.29 -26.41 -27.86
N LEU A 466 -28.35 -27.75 -27.90
CA LEU A 466 -27.34 -28.56 -28.59
C LEU A 466 -27.46 -28.42 -30.11
N PHE A 467 -28.69 -28.47 -30.64
CA PHE A 467 -28.96 -28.33 -32.07
C PHE A 467 -28.52 -26.97 -32.61
N TYR A 468 -28.73 -25.88 -31.87
CA TYR A 468 -28.20 -24.56 -32.25
C TYR A 468 -26.68 -24.61 -32.43
N ARG A 469 -25.94 -25.19 -31.46
CA ARG A 469 -24.47 -25.32 -31.54
C ARG A 469 -24.03 -26.21 -32.72
N GLN A 470 -24.71 -27.33 -32.96
CA GLN A 470 -24.47 -28.22 -34.09
C GLN A 470 -24.75 -27.52 -35.44
N LEU A 471 -25.88 -26.82 -35.54
CA LEU A 471 -26.27 -26.06 -36.72
C LEU A 471 -25.27 -24.94 -37.01
N MET A 472 -24.79 -24.22 -35.99
CA MET A 472 -23.77 -23.18 -36.18
C MET A 472 -22.44 -23.76 -36.66
N MET A 473 -22.03 -24.93 -36.18
CA MET A 473 -20.85 -25.63 -36.71
C MET A 473 -21.04 -25.99 -38.19
N ILE A 474 -22.19 -26.56 -38.55
CA ILE A 474 -22.52 -26.92 -39.94
C ILE A 474 -22.58 -25.67 -40.83
N ILE A 475 -23.26 -24.60 -40.42
CA ILE A 475 -23.44 -23.40 -41.24
C ILE A 475 -22.13 -22.63 -41.39
N LYS A 476 -21.43 -22.33 -40.29
CA LYS A 476 -20.22 -21.49 -40.31
C LYS A 476 -18.98 -22.20 -40.84
N TYR A 477 -18.79 -23.47 -40.48
CA TYR A 477 -17.57 -24.22 -40.81
C TYR A 477 -17.76 -25.29 -41.88
N ALA A 478 -19.01 -25.56 -42.30
CA ALA A 478 -19.33 -26.56 -43.30
C ALA A 478 -18.71 -27.92 -42.99
N THR A 479 -18.84 -28.39 -41.75
CA THR A 479 -18.37 -29.71 -41.35
C THR A 479 -19.18 -30.30 -40.20
N THR A 480 -19.18 -31.63 -40.14
CA THR A 480 -19.66 -32.43 -39.01
C THR A 480 -18.52 -32.88 -38.08
N HIS A 481 -17.26 -32.54 -38.38
CA HIS A 481 -16.12 -32.89 -37.53
C HIS A 481 -15.70 -31.69 -36.68
N SER A 482 -16.40 -31.44 -35.57
CA SER A 482 -16.17 -30.24 -34.74
C SER A 482 -14.71 -30.14 -34.27
N GLN A 483 -14.09 -31.27 -33.90
CA GLN A 483 -12.72 -31.28 -33.41
C GLN A 483 -11.66 -30.87 -34.45
N SER A 484 -11.99 -30.89 -35.76
CA SER A 484 -11.08 -30.38 -36.80
C SER A 484 -11.00 -28.85 -36.82
N ILE A 485 -11.97 -28.17 -36.22
CA ILE A 485 -12.07 -26.71 -36.14
C ILE A 485 -11.71 -26.24 -34.74
N MET A 486 -12.42 -26.77 -33.74
CA MET A 486 -12.22 -26.51 -32.31
C MET A 486 -12.35 -27.84 -31.56
N ALA A 487 -11.22 -28.40 -31.14
CA ALA A 487 -11.10 -29.69 -30.47
C ALA A 487 -11.94 -29.79 -29.20
N GLY A 488 -12.02 -28.71 -28.42
CA GLY A 488 -12.57 -28.77 -27.06
C GLY A 488 -11.66 -29.51 -26.09
N CYS A 489 -12.04 -29.52 -24.81
CA CYS A 489 -11.30 -30.24 -23.77
C CYS A 489 -11.67 -31.73 -23.81
N THR A 490 -10.99 -32.50 -24.64
CA THR A 490 -11.30 -33.91 -24.91
C THR A 490 -10.13 -34.86 -24.59
N SER A 491 -8.91 -34.31 -24.46
CA SER A 491 -7.63 -35.01 -24.30
C SER A 491 -6.78 -34.39 -23.18
N TYR A 492 -7.38 -34.15 -22.02
CA TYR A 492 -6.76 -33.50 -20.86
C TYR A 492 -6.94 -34.27 -19.54
N SER A 493 -6.62 -35.56 -19.53
CA SER A 493 -6.90 -36.47 -18.42
C SER A 493 -5.75 -36.74 -17.44
N ASN A 494 -4.79 -35.82 -17.30
CA ASN A 494 -3.61 -36.02 -16.45
C ASN A 494 -3.96 -36.31 -14.99
N GLN A 495 -3.26 -37.29 -14.42
CA GLN A 495 -3.27 -37.65 -13.00
C GLN A 495 -1.85 -37.99 -12.61
N ASN A 496 -1.23 -37.20 -11.75
CA ASN A 496 0.17 -37.40 -11.37
C ASN A 496 0.35 -37.34 -9.85
N GLN A 497 1.24 -38.20 -9.36
CA GLN A 497 1.59 -38.30 -7.96
C GLN A 497 2.67 -37.27 -7.62
N ASN A 498 2.53 -36.63 -6.46
CA ASN A 498 3.49 -35.71 -5.92
C ASN A 498 4.83 -36.40 -5.62
N LEU A 499 5.94 -35.68 -5.82
CA LEU A 499 7.30 -36.21 -5.63
C LEU A 499 8.00 -35.72 -4.36
N VAL A 500 7.52 -34.66 -3.73
CA VAL A 500 8.21 -34.00 -2.60
C VAL A 500 7.21 -33.70 -1.48
N GLU A 501 7.48 -34.17 -0.28
CA GLU A 501 6.66 -33.85 0.89
C GLU A 501 6.95 -32.42 1.36
N GLU A 502 5.89 -31.62 1.47
CA GLU A 502 5.99 -30.21 1.88
C GLU A 502 4.82 -29.84 2.81
N THR A 503 5.02 -28.87 3.69
CA THR A 503 4.01 -28.39 4.64
C THR A 503 3.56 -26.98 4.27
N GLY A 504 2.26 -26.71 4.32
CA GLY A 504 1.71 -25.36 4.12
C GLY A 504 2.02 -24.74 2.75
N VAL A 505 1.92 -25.54 1.68
CA VAL A 505 2.19 -25.11 0.30
C VAL A 505 0.91 -24.96 -0.53
N MET A 506 1.05 -24.39 -1.72
CA MET A 506 -0.02 -24.22 -2.72
C MET A 506 0.39 -24.83 -4.07
N ARG A 507 1.17 -25.92 -4.03
CA ARG A 507 1.80 -26.51 -5.21
C ARG A 507 1.94 -28.01 -5.07
N VAL A 508 2.12 -28.69 -6.20
CA VAL A 508 2.54 -30.09 -6.27
C VAL A 508 3.80 -30.19 -7.12
N VAL A 509 4.81 -30.93 -6.65
CA VAL A 509 6.07 -31.12 -7.36
C VAL A 509 5.99 -32.38 -8.21
N LEU A 510 6.23 -32.23 -9.51
CA LEU A 510 6.21 -33.29 -10.51
C LEU A 510 7.51 -33.30 -11.30
N THR A 511 7.72 -34.35 -12.12
CA THR A 511 8.76 -34.27 -13.16
C THR A 511 8.42 -33.16 -14.15
N LYS A 512 9.42 -32.53 -14.77
CA LYS A 512 9.18 -31.49 -15.81
C LYS A 512 8.25 -31.97 -16.93
N ALA A 513 8.39 -33.23 -17.35
CA ALA A 513 7.55 -33.82 -18.38
C ALA A 513 6.07 -33.94 -17.96
N GLN A 514 5.81 -34.33 -16.71
CA GLN A 514 4.44 -34.40 -16.18
C GLN A 514 3.86 -32.99 -15.97
N ALA A 515 4.65 -32.07 -15.41
CA ALA A 515 4.23 -30.69 -15.19
C ALA A 515 3.84 -29.99 -16.51
N ALA A 516 4.60 -30.19 -17.59
CA ALA A 516 4.28 -29.68 -18.93
C ALA A 516 2.95 -30.22 -19.51
N GLY A 517 2.40 -31.28 -18.92
CA GLY A 517 1.09 -31.79 -19.25
C GLY A 517 -0.06 -30.83 -18.90
N TYR A 518 0.11 -29.99 -17.87
CA TYR A 518 -0.90 -29.09 -17.32
C TYR A 518 -0.93 -27.72 -18.02
N VAL A 519 -2.12 -27.14 -18.14
CA VAL A 519 -2.35 -25.85 -18.80
C VAL A 519 -2.56 -24.76 -17.74
N ILE A 520 -1.84 -23.64 -17.82
CA ILE A 520 -2.08 -22.49 -16.94
C ILE A 520 -3.47 -21.92 -17.22
N GLY A 521 -4.24 -21.63 -16.17
CA GLY A 521 -5.64 -21.21 -16.24
C GLY A 521 -6.64 -22.36 -16.20
N SER A 522 -6.21 -23.61 -16.42
CA SER A 522 -7.06 -24.80 -16.28
C SER A 522 -7.27 -25.19 -14.82
N TYR A 523 -8.07 -26.23 -14.58
CA TYR A 523 -8.50 -26.61 -13.24
C TYR A 523 -8.09 -28.03 -12.88
N VAL A 524 -7.70 -28.22 -11.61
CA VAL A 524 -7.24 -29.49 -11.05
C VAL A 524 -7.81 -29.68 -9.66
N SER A 525 -7.99 -30.92 -9.22
CA SER A 525 -8.17 -31.25 -7.81
C SER A 525 -6.89 -31.79 -7.22
N ILE A 526 -6.68 -31.49 -5.94
CA ILE A 526 -5.59 -32.00 -5.13
C ILE A 526 -6.18 -32.89 -4.04
N GLY A 527 -5.69 -34.12 -3.96
CA GLY A 527 -6.18 -35.10 -3.01
C GLY A 527 -5.07 -36.01 -2.52
N ASP A 528 -5.07 -36.28 -1.21
CA ASP A 528 -4.24 -37.33 -0.63
C ASP A 528 -5.04 -38.63 -0.56
N VAL A 529 -4.61 -39.63 -1.35
CA VAL A 529 -5.33 -40.90 -1.47
C VAL A 529 -5.02 -41.86 -0.31
N GLY A 530 -3.97 -41.60 0.48
CA GLY A 530 -3.50 -42.51 1.53
C GLY A 530 -3.28 -43.93 1.02
N SER A 531 -4.00 -44.91 1.60
CA SER A 531 -3.93 -46.32 1.20
C SER A 531 -4.89 -46.70 0.06
N ASN A 532 -5.70 -45.77 -0.43
CA ASN A 532 -6.63 -46.05 -1.53
C ASN A 532 -5.87 -46.25 -2.85
N THR A 533 -6.29 -47.25 -3.63
CA THR A 533 -5.67 -47.58 -4.92
C THR A 533 -6.45 -47.04 -6.12
N ASN A 534 -7.75 -46.80 -5.95
CA ASN A 534 -8.60 -46.23 -6.98
C ASN A 534 -8.41 -44.71 -7.04
N ARG A 535 -8.24 -44.15 -8.24
CA ARG A 535 -7.96 -42.73 -8.46
C ARG A 535 -9.06 -42.05 -9.27
N ASP A 536 -10.25 -42.62 -9.30
CA ASP A 536 -11.37 -41.99 -10.01
C ASP A 536 -11.72 -40.64 -9.37
N ARG A 537 -11.88 -39.61 -10.21
CA ARG A 537 -12.26 -38.23 -9.83
C ARG A 537 -13.66 -38.14 -9.22
N TYR A 538 -14.39 -39.24 -9.14
CA TYR A 538 -15.63 -39.33 -8.39
C TYR A 538 -15.41 -39.26 -6.87
N PHE A 539 -14.31 -39.82 -6.34
CA PHE A 539 -14.15 -40.05 -4.90
C PHE A 539 -13.67 -38.82 -4.13
N SER A 540 -14.20 -38.63 -2.92
CA SER A 540 -13.92 -37.47 -2.07
C SER A 540 -12.43 -37.26 -1.76
N TYR A 541 -11.66 -38.36 -1.61
CA TYR A 541 -10.24 -38.30 -1.30
C TYR A 541 -9.37 -37.76 -2.46
N ILE A 542 -9.91 -37.64 -3.68
CA ILE A 542 -9.23 -36.96 -4.80
C ILE A 542 -9.31 -35.43 -4.69
N HIS A 543 -10.15 -34.92 -3.78
CA HIS A 543 -10.43 -33.50 -3.62
C HIS A 543 -10.22 -32.99 -2.19
N ASN A 544 -9.74 -33.85 -1.29
CA ASN A 544 -9.71 -33.58 0.15
C ASN A 544 -8.70 -32.52 0.59
N LYS A 545 -7.79 -32.07 -0.30
CA LYS A 545 -6.91 -30.92 -0.07
C LYS A 545 -7.42 -29.67 -0.76
N ALA A 546 -7.80 -29.80 -2.04
CA ALA A 546 -8.37 -28.71 -2.81
C ALA A 546 -9.25 -29.26 -3.95
N TYR A 547 -10.49 -28.79 -4.03
CA TYR A 547 -11.43 -29.19 -5.07
C TYR A 547 -11.41 -28.22 -6.25
N SER A 548 -11.10 -28.73 -7.45
CA SER A 548 -11.20 -28.01 -8.73
C SER A 548 -10.64 -26.58 -8.68
N VAL A 549 -9.39 -26.43 -8.27
CA VAL A 549 -8.65 -25.17 -8.15
C VAL A 549 -7.86 -24.85 -9.41
N LYS A 550 -7.64 -23.57 -9.68
CA LYS A 550 -7.00 -23.10 -10.92
C LYS A 550 -5.49 -23.31 -10.87
N VAL A 551 -4.89 -23.81 -11.96
CA VAL A 551 -3.44 -23.81 -12.16
C VAL A 551 -2.99 -22.39 -12.49
N THR A 552 -2.12 -21.79 -11.67
CA THR A 552 -1.71 -20.39 -11.82
C THR A 552 -0.33 -20.21 -12.42
N LYS A 553 0.56 -21.16 -12.16
CA LYS A 553 1.97 -21.08 -12.55
C LYS A 553 2.58 -22.49 -12.62
N ILE A 554 3.55 -22.67 -13.51
CA ILE A 554 4.45 -23.82 -13.53
C ILE A 554 5.88 -23.28 -13.50
N GLU A 555 6.70 -23.74 -12.57
CA GLU A 555 8.10 -23.30 -12.46
C GLU A 555 9.05 -24.46 -12.19
N ASP A 556 10.27 -24.35 -12.72
CA ASP A 556 11.33 -25.31 -12.44
C ASP A 556 11.74 -25.23 -10.96
N VAL A 557 11.81 -26.40 -10.31
CA VAL A 557 12.31 -26.55 -8.93
C VAL A 557 13.79 -26.90 -8.95
N ASP A 558 14.17 -27.79 -9.89
CA ASP A 558 15.54 -28.23 -10.13
C ASP A 558 15.70 -28.67 -11.61
N ASP A 559 16.78 -29.38 -11.95
CA ASP A 559 17.04 -29.83 -13.32
C ASP A 559 16.01 -30.86 -13.84
N SER A 560 15.37 -31.61 -12.95
CA SER A 560 14.47 -32.74 -13.27
C SER A 560 13.00 -32.48 -12.94
N ASN A 561 12.72 -31.60 -11.98
CA ASN A 561 11.40 -31.38 -11.40
C ASN A 561 10.88 -29.95 -11.62
N ALA A 562 9.56 -29.83 -11.67
CA ALA A 562 8.83 -28.57 -11.71
C ALA A 562 7.64 -28.61 -10.76
N ALA A 563 7.29 -27.46 -10.20
CA ALA A 563 6.13 -27.27 -9.34
C ALA A 563 4.95 -26.70 -10.14
N VAL A 564 3.79 -27.34 -10.00
CA VAL A 564 2.51 -26.83 -10.50
C VAL A 564 1.79 -26.13 -9.35
N TYR A 565 1.66 -24.81 -9.45
CA TYR A 565 0.99 -23.96 -8.46
C TYR A 565 -0.50 -23.87 -8.73
N VAL A 566 -1.28 -23.87 -7.64
CA VAL A 566 -2.73 -23.77 -7.69
C VAL A 566 -3.27 -22.63 -6.84
N ASP A 567 -4.40 -22.06 -7.24
CA ASP A 567 -5.18 -21.08 -6.50
C ASP A 567 -6.16 -21.80 -5.56
N ALA A 568 -5.63 -22.36 -4.48
CA ALA A 568 -6.44 -23.02 -3.45
C ALA A 568 -6.86 -22.05 -2.34
N PRO A 569 -8.04 -22.25 -1.72
CA PRO A 569 -8.52 -21.34 -0.68
C PRO A 569 -7.64 -21.34 0.58
N GLU A 570 -6.98 -22.46 0.87
CA GLU A 570 -6.08 -22.64 2.01
C GLU A 570 -4.85 -23.44 1.59
N ALA A 571 -3.71 -23.16 2.23
CA ALA A 571 -2.49 -23.91 2.02
C ALA A 571 -2.64 -25.34 2.55
N PHE A 572 -1.99 -26.30 1.91
CA PHE A 572 -2.11 -27.72 2.22
C PHE A 572 -0.75 -28.40 2.33
N ASP A 573 -0.73 -29.47 3.12
CA ASP A 573 0.40 -30.38 3.18
C ASP A 573 0.32 -31.37 2.03
N THR A 574 1.48 -31.62 1.42
CA THR A 574 1.66 -32.65 0.41
C THR A 574 2.48 -33.81 0.97
N THR A 575 2.06 -35.01 0.62
CA THR A 575 2.72 -36.28 0.92
C THR A 575 3.11 -36.96 -0.38
N LEU A 576 3.82 -38.09 -0.31
CA LEU A 576 4.02 -38.94 -1.49
C LEU A 576 2.72 -39.62 -1.95
N THR A 577 1.63 -39.61 -1.18
CA THR A 577 0.30 -40.11 -1.60
C THR A 577 -0.62 -39.01 -2.09
N THR A 578 -0.12 -37.77 -2.21
CA THR A 578 -0.86 -36.66 -2.81
C THR A 578 -0.86 -36.75 -4.34
N TRP A 579 -2.01 -36.49 -4.95
CA TRP A 579 -2.24 -36.49 -6.39
C TRP A 579 -2.79 -35.15 -6.86
N ILE A 580 -2.33 -34.74 -8.04
CA ILE A 580 -2.90 -33.64 -8.82
C ILE A 580 -3.61 -34.22 -10.03
N THR A 581 -4.88 -33.88 -10.17
CA THR A 581 -5.78 -34.50 -11.16
C THR A 581 -6.58 -33.44 -11.89
N THR A 582 -6.56 -33.44 -13.22
CA THR A 582 -7.31 -32.46 -14.04
C THR A 582 -8.82 -32.55 -13.80
N MET A 583 -9.52 -31.43 -13.87
CA MET A 583 -10.97 -31.34 -13.74
C MET A 583 -11.57 -30.58 -14.94
N PRO A 584 -12.89 -30.69 -15.19
CA PRO A 584 -13.56 -29.82 -16.14
C PRO A 584 -13.26 -28.34 -15.86
N TRP A 585 -13.20 -27.53 -16.92
CA TRP A 585 -12.95 -26.10 -16.82
C TRP A 585 -14.09 -25.39 -16.08
N HIS A 586 -13.75 -24.38 -15.27
CA HIS A 586 -14.77 -23.49 -14.71
C HIS A 586 -15.39 -22.60 -15.78
N SER A 587 -16.55 -22.07 -15.48
CA SER A 587 -17.30 -21.20 -16.37
C SER A 587 -16.57 -19.88 -16.69
N GLY A 588 -16.71 -19.43 -17.94
CA GLY A 588 -16.27 -18.12 -18.43
C GLY A 588 -14.78 -18.00 -18.66
N VAL A 589 -14.13 -19.13 -18.97
CA VAL A 589 -12.72 -19.18 -19.38
C VAL A 589 -12.55 -18.80 -20.85
N THR A 590 -13.63 -18.87 -21.64
CA THR A 590 -13.69 -18.43 -23.04
C THR A 590 -14.08 -16.95 -23.22
N ASP A 591 -14.38 -16.24 -22.13
CA ASP A 591 -14.85 -14.85 -22.18
C ASP A 591 -13.86 -13.88 -22.86
N GLU A 592 -12.57 -14.09 -22.63
CA GLU A 592 -11.50 -13.25 -23.16
C GLU A 592 -11.10 -13.63 -24.60
N VAL A 593 -11.71 -14.68 -25.16
CA VAL A 593 -11.50 -15.07 -26.55
C VAL A 593 -12.10 -14.00 -27.45
N ALA A 594 -11.36 -13.52 -28.44
CA ALA A 594 -11.86 -12.52 -29.39
C ALA A 594 -12.97 -13.10 -30.28
N GLY A 595 -13.88 -12.25 -30.77
CA GLY A 595 -14.95 -12.64 -31.68
C GLY A 595 -15.96 -13.63 -31.07
N SER A 596 -16.71 -14.28 -31.96
CA SER A 596 -17.82 -15.17 -31.60
C SER A 596 -17.38 -16.60 -31.26
N ASP A 597 -16.31 -17.08 -31.90
CA ASP A 597 -15.89 -18.48 -31.85
C ASP A 597 -14.40 -18.61 -31.51
N GLY A 598 -14.02 -19.65 -30.77
CA GLY A 598 -12.62 -20.01 -30.54
C GLY A 598 -12.29 -20.48 -29.12
N SER A 599 -11.02 -20.76 -28.88
CA SER A 599 -10.47 -21.29 -27.63
C SER A 599 -9.51 -20.31 -26.95
N PRO A 600 -9.34 -20.39 -25.60
CA PRO A 600 -8.46 -19.50 -24.86
C PRO A 600 -6.98 -19.65 -25.23
N ASN A 601 -6.49 -20.88 -25.45
CA ASN A 601 -5.06 -21.12 -25.73
C ASN A 601 -4.80 -21.86 -27.05
N SER A 602 -5.63 -22.83 -27.43
CA SER A 602 -5.46 -23.58 -28.67
C SER A 602 -6.77 -24.20 -29.12
N ASN A 603 -7.04 -24.13 -30.43
CA ASN A 603 -8.20 -24.78 -31.04
C ASN A 603 -7.97 -26.27 -31.33
N THR A 604 -6.75 -26.82 -31.16
CA THR A 604 -6.40 -28.16 -31.70
C THR A 604 -5.77 -29.13 -30.70
N ASN A 605 -5.35 -28.66 -29.52
CA ASN A 605 -4.59 -29.50 -28.58
C ASN A 605 -5.45 -30.49 -27.77
N GLY A 606 -6.78 -30.38 -27.84
CA GLY A 606 -7.72 -31.19 -27.06
C GLY A 606 -7.75 -30.86 -25.56
N LYS A 607 -7.19 -29.73 -25.11
CA LYS A 607 -7.09 -29.36 -23.68
C LYS A 607 -7.92 -28.15 -23.29
N ASP A 608 -8.28 -27.32 -24.26
CA ASP A 608 -8.99 -26.07 -24.04
C ASP A 608 -10.48 -26.22 -24.41
N PRO A 609 -11.41 -25.62 -23.64
CA PRO A 609 -12.78 -25.47 -24.12
C PRO A 609 -12.81 -24.49 -25.29
N TYR A 610 -13.97 -24.35 -25.91
CA TYR A 610 -14.18 -23.30 -26.89
C TYR A 610 -15.55 -22.66 -26.70
N LYS A 611 -15.74 -21.51 -27.33
CA LYS A 611 -17.06 -20.93 -27.53
C LYS A 611 -17.46 -21.01 -29.00
N ILE A 612 -18.76 -21.14 -29.26
CA ILE A 612 -19.36 -20.99 -30.58
C ILE A 612 -20.59 -20.09 -30.43
N GLN A 613 -20.67 -19.02 -31.23
CA GLN A 613 -21.66 -17.95 -31.06
C GLN A 613 -21.72 -17.41 -29.62
N GLY A 614 -20.56 -17.26 -28.99
CA GLY A 614 -20.46 -16.77 -27.61
C GLY A 614 -20.73 -17.80 -26.51
N ILE A 615 -21.29 -18.98 -26.84
CA ILE A 615 -21.68 -20.03 -25.89
C ILE A 615 -20.49 -20.93 -25.59
N GLU A 616 -20.08 -21.03 -24.32
CA GLU A 616 -19.00 -21.89 -23.86
C GLU A 616 -19.41 -23.37 -23.87
N THR A 617 -18.56 -24.22 -24.43
CA THR A 617 -18.87 -25.64 -24.62
C THR A 617 -17.61 -26.52 -24.61
N CYS A 618 -17.81 -27.84 -24.59
CA CYS A 618 -16.75 -28.86 -24.53
C CYS A 618 -15.74 -28.60 -23.39
N ILE A 619 -16.24 -28.34 -22.18
CA ILE A 619 -15.43 -27.97 -21.00
C ILE A 619 -14.69 -29.14 -20.34
N GLY A 620 -14.72 -30.33 -20.92
CA GLY A 620 -14.10 -31.53 -20.35
C GLY A 620 -15.05 -32.44 -19.58
N ALA A 621 -16.35 -32.28 -19.80
CA ALA A 621 -17.41 -33.10 -19.22
C ALA A 621 -18.52 -33.32 -20.25
N TYR A 622 -19.27 -34.41 -20.07
CA TYR A 622 -20.51 -34.63 -20.79
C TYR A 622 -21.56 -33.61 -20.37
N GLU A 623 -22.30 -33.11 -21.34
CA GLU A 623 -23.46 -32.26 -21.09
C GLU A 623 -24.73 -33.12 -21.16
N VAL A 624 -25.39 -33.32 -20.02
CA VAL A 624 -26.66 -34.04 -19.97
C VAL A 624 -27.79 -33.13 -20.44
N LEU A 625 -28.60 -33.62 -21.37
CA LEU A 625 -29.78 -32.89 -21.83
C LEU A 625 -30.92 -33.01 -20.81
N GLY A 626 -31.39 -31.89 -20.29
CA GLY A 626 -32.39 -31.81 -19.22
C GLY A 626 -33.83 -32.10 -19.65
N ASN A 627 -34.08 -32.15 -20.96
CA ASN A 627 -35.40 -32.43 -21.52
C ASN A 627 -35.47 -33.69 -22.39
N VAL A 628 -34.40 -34.50 -22.45
CA VAL A 628 -34.32 -35.69 -23.31
C VAL A 628 -34.13 -36.96 -22.48
N VAL A 629 -34.96 -37.98 -22.75
CA VAL A 629 -34.84 -39.32 -22.17
C VAL A 629 -34.76 -40.35 -23.28
N MET A 630 -33.91 -41.34 -23.09
CA MET A 630 -33.86 -42.55 -23.91
C MET A 630 -34.46 -43.73 -23.16
N ASP A 631 -35.28 -44.52 -23.85
CA ASP A 631 -35.89 -45.72 -23.31
C ASP A 631 -35.50 -46.93 -24.15
N ILE A 632 -34.91 -47.95 -23.51
CA ILE A 632 -34.42 -49.12 -24.23
C ILE A 632 -35.61 -49.98 -24.66
N VAL A 633 -35.65 -50.26 -25.96
CA VAL A 633 -36.67 -51.08 -26.62
C VAL A 633 -36.03 -52.13 -27.51
N THR A 634 -36.80 -53.09 -27.99
CA THR A 634 -36.34 -54.02 -29.03
C THR A 634 -36.42 -53.33 -30.39
N GLY A 635 -35.27 -53.17 -31.05
CA GLY A 635 -35.16 -52.63 -32.40
C GLY A 635 -35.71 -53.57 -33.46
N ALA A 636 -35.89 -53.05 -34.67
CA ALA A 636 -36.42 -53.82 -35.81
C ALA A 636 -35.50 -54.99 -36.23
N ASP A 637 -34.21 -54.90 -35.93
CA ASP A 637 -33.19 -55.93 -36.18
C ASP A 637 -33.05 -56.94 -35.03
N GLY A 638 -33.87 -56.81 -33.98
CA GLY A 638 -33.83 -57.64 -32.77
C GLY A 638 -32.80 -57.20 -31.73
N ASN A 639 -31.96 -56.21 -32.02
CA ASN A 639 -30.99 -55.67 -31.07
C ASN A 639 -31.63 -54.59 -30.17
N PRO A 640 -31.05 -54.28 -28.99
CA PRO A 640 -31.52 -53.18 -28.16
C PRO A 640 -31.38 -51.82 -28.87
N ALA A 641 -32.49 -51.16 -29.15
CA ALA A 641 -32.54 -49.79 -29.64
C ALA A 641 -32.97 -48.83 -28.52
N ARG A 642 -32.93 -47.51 -28.74
CA ARG A 642 -33.42 -46.53 -27.78
C ARG A 642 -34.41 -45.60 -28.45
N ASP A 643 -35.66 -45.65 -27.98
CA ASP A 643 -36.63 -44.62 -28.27
C ASP A 643 -36.19 -43.32 -27.58
N VAL A 644 -36.26 -42.21 -28.30
CA VAL A 644 -35.93 -40.89 -27.77
C VAL A 644 -37.21 -40.11 -27.51
N TYR A 645 -37.33 -39.56 -26.30
CA TYR A 645 -38.46 -38.76 -25.85
C TYR A 645 -37.98 -37.38 -25.43
N VAL A 646 -38.64 -36.33 -25.93
CA VAL A 646 -38.30 -34.94 -25.65
C VAL A 646 -39.47 -34.23 -24.98
N CYS A 647 -39.20 -33.58 -23.85
CA CYS A 647 -40.13 -32.70 -23.16
C CYS A 647 -40.06 -31.28 -23.75
N GLU A 648 -41.19 -30.71 -24.12
CA GLU A 648 -41.29 -29.33 -24.63
C GLU A 648 -41.77 -28.31 -23.58
N ASP A 649 -42.17 -28.80 -22.39
CA ASP A 649 -42.57 -27.96 -21.26
C ASP A 649 -41.93 -28.45 -19.95
N ALA A 650 -40.94 -27.71 -19.47
CA ALA A 650 -40.14 -28.03 -18.29
C ALA A 650 -40.95 -28.21 -17.01
N SER A 651 -42.13 -27.57 -16.94
CA SER A 651 -43.02 -27.70 -15.78
C SER A 651 -43.61 -29.11 -15.64
N THR A 652 -43.58 -29.88 -16.74
CA THR A 652 -44.07 -31.27 -16.83
C THR A 652 -42.96 -32.32 -16.80
N LEU A 653 -41.72 -31.90 -16.49
CA LEU A 653 -40.59 -32.82 -16.38
C LEU A 653 -40.87 -33.94 -15.36
N SER A 654 -40.50 -35.18 -15.71
CA SER A 654 -40.86 -36.35 -14.94
C SER A 654 -39.76 -37.40 -14.91
N SER A 655 -39.59 -38.02 -13.74
CA SER A 655 -38.76 -39.21 -13.52
C SER A 655 -39.56 -40.52 -13.59
N ASN A 656 -40.81 -40.47 -14.07
CA ASN A 656 -41.66 -41.64 -14.27
C ASN A 656 -41.81 -41.96 -15.76
N ILE A 657 -41.34 -43.14 -16.18
CA ILE A 657 -41.31 -43.52 -17.60
C ILE A 657 -42.72 -43.65 -18.21
N ALA A 658 -43.73 -44.04 -17.44
CA ALA A 658 -45.10 -44.10 -17.95
C ALA A 658 -45.63 -42.69 -18.27
N THR A 659 -45.31 -41.69 -17.44
CA THR A 659 -45.62 -40.29 -17.70
C THR A 659 -44.86 -39.75 -18.89
N VAL A 660 -43.56 -40.05 -19.00
CA VAL A 660 -42.71 -39.67 -20.14
C VAL A 660 -43.32 -40.19 -21.45
N ARG A 661 -43.62 -41.49 -21.54
CA ARG A 661 -44.19 -42.10 -22.74
C ARG A 661 -45.55 -41.53 -23.14
N ALA A 662 -46.34 -41.07 -22.15
CA ALA A 662 -47.68 -40.52 -22.39
C ALA A 662 -47.65 -39.05 -22.83
N ASN A 663 -46.69 -38.25 -22.31
CA ASN A 663 -46.75 -36.80 -22.40
C ASN A 663 -45.62 -36.18 -23.22
N TYR A 664 -44.49 -36.87 -23.41
CA TYR A 664 -43.37 -36.34 -24.19
C TYR A 664 -43.56 -36.68 -25.66
N LYS A 665 -42.97 -35.86 -26.54
CA LYS A 665 -42.93 -36.17 -27.96
C LYS A 665 -41.87 -37.24 -28.19
N LYS A 666 -42.25 -38.32 -28.87
CA LYS A 666 -41.32 -39.35 -29.32
C LYS A 666 -40.67 -38.89 -30.62
N ALA A 667 -39.35 -38.93 -30.69
CA ALA A 667 -38.62 -38.56 -31.89
C ALA A 667 -38.80 -39.57 -33.03
N ILE A 668 -38.58 -39.13 -34.26
CA ILE A 668 -38.83 -39.93 -35.49
C ILE A 668 -37.87 -41.12 -35.68
N ALA A 669 -36.76 -41.17 -34.93
CA ALA A 669 -35.74 -42.21 -35.06
C ALA A 669 -35.29 -42.76 -33.70
N GLN A 670 -34.56 -43.88 -33.75
CA GLN A 670 -33.96 -44.54 -32.60
C GLN A 670 -32.45 -44.45 -32.65
N VAL A 671 -31.82 -44.39 -31.48
CA VAL A 671 -30.34 -44.45 -31.37
C VAL A 671 -29.85 -45.87 -31.67
N ALA A 672 -28.79 -45.96 -32.47
CA ALA A 672 -28.20 -47.23 -32.89
C ALA A 672 -27.55 -48.03 -31.74
N TYR A 673 -27.59 -49.36 -31.88
CA TYR A 673 -26.92 -50.27 -30.95
C TYR A 673 -25.42 -50.42 -31.27
N THR A 674 -24.57 -50.38 -30.24
CA THR A 674 -23.10 -50.45 -30.37
C THR A 674 -22.46 -51.51 -29.48
N ALA A 675 -23.27 -52.27 -28.74
CA ALA A 675 -22.84 -53.41 -27.92
C ALA A 675 -21.70 -53.11 -26.93
N ALA A 676 -21.85 -52.04 -26.14
CA ALA A 676 -20.88 -51.59 -25.14
C ALA A 676 -19.48 -51.30 -25.74
N SER A 677 -19.45 -50.69 -26.92
CA SER A 677 -18.23 -50.24 -27.59
C SER A 677 -18.42 -48.86 -28.18
N TRP A 678 -17.40 -48.01 -28.09
CA TRP A 678 -17.37 -46.78 -28.87
C TRP A 678 -17.33 -47.10 -30.36
N LYS A 679 -18.22 -46.47 -31.14
CA LYS A 679 -18.27 -46.56 -32.59
C LYS A 679 -18.47 -45.17 -33.17
N TYR A 680 -17.75 -44.84 -34.23
CA TYR A 680 -17.89 -43.55 -34.89
C TYR A 680 -19.17 -43.48 -35.73
N ILE A 681 -19.87 -42.36 -35.62
CA ILE A 681 -21.16 -42.12 -36.25
C ILE A 681 -20.97 -41.88 -37.76
N THR A 682 -21.82 -42.52 -38.57
CA THR A 682 -21.85 -42.34 -40.02
C THR A 682 -23.13 -41.64 -40.48
N GLU A 683 -24.20 -41.71 -39.70
CA GLU A 683 -25.49 -41.12 -40.05
C GLU A 683 -26.21 -40.60 -38.80
N GLU A 684 -26.75 -39.39 -38.94
CA GLU A 684 -27.62 -38.71 -37.98
C GLU A 684 -28.94 -38.42 -38.67
N THR A 685 -30.06 -38.81 -38.06
CA THR A 685 -31.39 -38.39 -38.49
C THR A 685 -31.79 -37.14 -37.71
N THR A 686 -31.96 -36.02 -38.40
CA THR A 686 -32.44 -34.77 -37.79
C THR A 686 -33.96 -34.80 -37.66
N ASP A 687 -34.48 -34.64 -36.44
CA ASP A 687 -35.89 -34.39 -36.18
C ASP A 687 -36.11 -32.87 -36.04
N PRO A 688 -36.62 -32.18 -37.08
CA PRO A 688 -36.76 -30.73 -37.06
C PRO A 688 -37.84 -30.28 -36.07
N ASN A 689 -38.79 -31.14 -35.68
CA ASN A 689 -39.81 -30.74 -34.72
C ASN A 689 -39.28 -30.71 -33.29
N LEU A 690 -38.22 -31.47 -32.99
CA LEU A 690 -37.67 -31.62 -31.64
C LEU A 690 -36.26 -31.03 -31.48
N GLY A 691 -35.67 -30.53 -32.58
CA GLY A 691 -34.35 -29.93 -32.58
C GLY A 691 -33.31 -30.92 -32.06
N ILE A 692 -33.31 -32.15 -32.60
CA ILE A 692 -32.39 -33.20 -32.17
C ILE A 692 -31.86 -33.95 -33.38
N MET A 693 -30.56 -34.25 -33.35
CA MET A 693 -29.89 -35.13 -34.31
C MET A 693 -29.67 -36.47 -33.62
N ILE A 694 -30.23 -37.54 -34.18
CA ILE A 694 -30.22 -38.90 -33.61
C ILE A 694 -29.27 -39.82 -34.38
N PRO A 695 -28.22 -40.38 -33.74
CA PRO A 695 -27.28 -41.24 -34.45
C PRO A 695 -27.92 -42.58 -34.77
N THR A 696 -28.23 -42.79 -36.06
CA THR A 696 -28.95 -43.97 -36.58
C THR A 696 -28.02 -45.02 -37.16
N LYS A 697 -26.79 -44.66 -37.53
CA LYS A 697 -25.78 -45.62 -38.02
C LYS A 697 -24.37 -45.29 -37.52
N VAL A 698 -23.56 -46.33 -37.44
CA VAL A 698 -22.16 -46.27 -37.03
C VAL A 698 -21.28 -47.08 -37.98
N GLY A 699 -19.97 -46.83 -37.94
CA GLY A 699 -18.97 -47.49 -38.80
C GLY A 699 -17.91 -46.55 -39.36
N GLY A 700 -17.87 -45.30 -38.91
CA GLY A 700 -16.92 -44.29 -39.38
C GLY A 700 -15.55 -44.41 -38.70
N GLY A 701 -14.86 -43.28 -38.60
CA GLY A 701 -13.54 -43.15 -38.01
C GLY A 701 -13.32 -41.72 -37.50
N SER A 702 -12.20 -41.47 -36.83
CA SER A 702 -11.89 -40.16 -36.22
C SER A 702 -11.73 -38.99 -37.19
N THR A 703 -11.84 -39.23 -38.50
CA THR A 703 -11.75 -38.21 -39.56
C THR A 703 -12.77 -38.44 -40.68
N THR A 704 -13.76 -39.32 -40.48
CA THR A 704 -14.76 -39.69 -41.51
C THR A 704 -16.15 -39.79 -40.88
N GLY A 705 -17.20 -39.42 -41.63
CA GLY A 705 -18.58 -39.42 -41.14
C GLY A 705 -18.82 -38.18 -40.29
N PHE A 706 -19.24 -38.36 -39.05
CA PHE A 706 -19.31 -37.26 -38.08
C PHE A 706 -18.03 -37.12 -37.25
N ALA A 707 -17.08 -38.06 -37.37
CA ALA A 707 -15.85 -38.12 -36.57
C ALA A 707 -16.03 -38.19 -35.04
N ASP A 708 -17.28 -38.18 -34.56
CA ASP A 708 -17.65 -38.31 -33.15
C ASP A 708 -18.24 -39.71 -32.87
N GLY A 709 -18.23 -40.12 -31.61
CA GLY A 709 -18.57 -41.46 -31.16
C GLY A 709 -19.99 -41.60 -30.62
N LEU A 710 -20.57 -42.76 -30.84
CA LEU A 710 -21.74 -43.29 -30.15
C LEU A 710 -21.33 -44.45 -29.25
N TYR A 711 -21.90 -44.50 -28.05
CA TYR A 711 -21.80 -45.64 -27.13
C TYR A 711 -23.17 -45.98 -26.53
N THR A 712 -23.56 -47.24 -26.61
CA THR A 712 -24.77 -47.83 -26.00
C THR A 712 -24.41 -49.11 -25.26
N ASP A 713 -24.94 -49.30 -24.05
CA ASP A 713 -24.73 -50.52 -23.27
C ASP A 713 -25.54 -51.72 -23.80
N THR A 714 -25.24 -52.91 -23.28
CA THR A 714 -25.90 -54.18 -23.63
C THR A 714 -27.25 -54.41 -22.94
N GLY A 715 -27.77 -53.45 -22.18
CA GLY A 715 -29.07 -53.55 -21.52
C GLY A 715 -30.19 -53.71 -22.55
N THR A 716 -31.17 -54.55 -22.22
CA THR A 716 -32.35 -54.81 -23.05
C THR A 716 -33.60 -54.07 -22.57
N SER A 717 -33.48 -53.31 -21.47
CA SER A 717 -34.55 -52.49 -20.89
C SER A 717 -33.97 -51.43 -19.96
N GLY A 718 -34.75 -50.39 -19.68
CA GLY A 718 -34.41 -49.33 -18.74
C GLY A 718 -34.11 -48.01 -19.44
N GLN A 719 -34.03 -46.95 -18.65
CA GLN A 719 -33.92 -45.59 -19.16
C GLN A 719 -32.48 -45.12 -19.14
N ARG A 720 -32.13 -44.28 -20.11
CA ARG A 720 -30.81 -43.68 -20.28
C ARG A 720 -30.98 -42.17 -20.45
N GLU A 721 -30.01 -41.43 -19.96
CA GLU A 721 -29.89 -39.99 -20.23
C GLU A 721 -29.08 -39.76 -21.50
N TRP A 722 -29.31 -38.62 -22.14
CA TRP A 722 -28.53 -38.17 -23.29
C TRP A 722 -27.32 -37.38 -22.81
N LEU A 723 -26.12 -37.95 -22.96
CA LEU A 723 -24.85 -37.32 -22.59
C LEU A 723 -24.06 -36.91 -23.84
N ALA A 724 -23.97 -35.60 -24.08
CA ALA A 724 -23.35 -35.01 -25.27
C ALA A 724 -21.90 -34.52 -25.02
N LEU A 725 -21.22 -34.07 -26.08
CA LEU A 725 -19.92 -33.35 -26.11
C LEU A 725 -18.67 -34.17 -25.79
N GLY A 726 -18.71 -35.02 -24.77
CA GLY A 726 -17.58 -35.85 -24.33
C GLY A 726 -16.79 -35.26 -23.16
N ALA A 727 -16.19 -36.15 -22.36
CA ALA A 727 -15.34 -35.77 -21.24
C ALA A 727 -13.85 -35.65 -21.63
N LEU A 728 -13.05 -35.04 -20.76
CA LEU A 728 -11.62 -34.75 -20.98
C LEU A 728 -10.69 -35.97 -21.18
N ASN A 729 -11.20 -37.20 -21.16
CA ASN A 729 -10.43 -38.43 -21.38
C ASN A 729 -10.89 -39.23 -22.62
N LEU A 730 -11.80 -38.70 -23.43
CA LEU A 730 -12.42 -39.42 -24.55
C LEU A 730 -11.54 -39.39 -25.80
N GLY A 731 -10.77 -38.34 -25.98
CA GLY A 731 -9.93 -38.12 -27.15
C GLY A 731 -10.76 -37.97 -28.43
N ALA A 732 -10.36 -38.68 -29.47
CA ALA A 732 -10.84 -38.47 -30.83
C ALA A 732 -12.32 -38.82 -31.07
N CYS A 733 -13.03 -39.45 -30.12
CA CYS A 733 -14.45 -39.73 -30.26
C CYS A 733 -15.37 -38.62 -29.71
N ALA A 734 -14.84 -37.62 -29.02
CA ALA A 734 -15.60 -36.48 -28.49
C ALA A 734 -15.99 -35.47 -29.58
N GLY A 735 -16.86 -34.51 -29.26
CA GLY A 735 -17.32 -33.48 -30.18
C GLY A 735 -18.81 -33.21 -30.09
N LEU A 736 -19.32 -32.29 -30.91
CA LEU A 736 -20.71 -31.81 -30.86
C LEU A 736 -21.76 -32.91 -31.13
N TRP A 737 -21.39 -34.00 -31.80
CA TRP A 737 -22.27 -35.12 -32.13
C TRP A 737 -21.99 -36.36 -31.27
N LEU A 738 -21.05 -36.33 -30.32
CA LEU A 738 -20.85 -37.46 -29.42
C LEU A 738 -22.16 -37.76 -28.66
N LEU A 739 -22.47 -39.05 -28.51
CA LEU A 739 -23.50 -39.53 -27.60
C LEU A 739 -23.03 -40.71 -26.74
N LEU A 740 -22.98 -40.50 -25.42
CA LEU A 740 -22.90 -41.59 -24.43
C LEU A 740 -24.32 -41.95 -23.96
N ALA A 741 -24.91 -42.98 -24.57
CA ALA A 741 -26.26 -43.46 -24.30
C ALA A 741 -26.29 -44.72 -23.40
N SER A 742 -25.36 -44.81 -22.45
CA SER A 742 -25.27 -45.94 -21.50
C SER A 742 -25.51 -45.61 -20.04
N SER A 743 -25.41 -44.34 -19.65
CA SER A 743 -25.67 -43.92 -18.27
C SER A 743 -27.17 -43.98 -18.00
N GLY A 744 -27.56 -44.57 -16.86
CA GLY A 744 -28.94 -44.51 -16.39
C GLY A 744 -29.37 -43.05 -16.20
N TRP A 745 -30.65 -42.73 -16.34
CA TRP A 745 -31.16 -41.34 -16.23
C TRP A 745 -31.04 -40.67 -14.85
N SER A 746 -30.44 -41.36 -13.88
CA SER A 746 -30.09 -40.87 -12.55
C SER A 746 -28.58 -41.00 -12.29
N GLY A 747 -27.80 -41.25 -13.35
CA GLY A 747 -26.36 -41.38 -13.30
C GLY A 747 -25.73 -40.02 -13.04
N ALA A 748 -25.08 -39.88 -11.90
CA ALA A 748 -24.33 -38.68 -11.56
C ALA A 748 -22.85 -39.05 -11.41
N ASN A 749 -21.96 -38.22 -11.96
CA ASN A 749 -20.52 -38.44 -11.94
C ASN A 749 -19.77 -37.10 -12.04
N TRP A 750 -18.45 -37.08 -11.76
CA TRP A 750 -17.61 -35.88 -11.88
C TRP A 750 -17.60 -35.30 -13.30
N ALA A 751 -17.81 -36.15 -14.31
CA ALA A 751 -17.81 -35.79 -15.71
C ALA A 751 -19.21 -35.56 -16.31
N ILE A 752 -20.27 -35.46 -15.49
CA ILE A 752 -21.64 -35.19 -15.95
C ILE A 752 -22.05 -33.82 -15.42
N VAL A 753 -22.27 -32.88 -16.36
CA VAL A 753 -22.62 -31.48 -16.11
C VAL A 753 -23.82 -31.08 -16.98
N SER A 754 -24.37 -29.89 -16.79
CA SER A 754 -25.35 -29.30 -17.71
C SER A 754 -25.31 -27.77 -17.64
N GLY A 755 -25.83 -27.08 -18.65
CA GLY A 755 -26.13 -25.65 -18.59
C GLY A 755 -27.47 -25.37 -17.91
N VAL A 756 -27.76 -24.08 -17.61
CA VAL A 756 -29.08 -23.65 -17.13
C VAL A 756 -29.88 -23.11 -18.31
N SER A 757 -30.72 -23.94 -18.94
CA SER A 757 -31.41 -23.50 -20.14
C SER A 757 -32.66 -22.68 -19.83
N PRO A 758 -32.87 -21.52 -20.50
CA PRO A 758 -34.17 -20.88 -20.55
C PRO A 758 -35.13 -21.59 -21.51
N ASN A 759 -34.64 -22.54 -22.32
CA ASN A 759 -35.37 -23.23 -23.39
C ASN A 759 -36.28 -24.39 -22.95
N GLY A 760 -36.62 -24.45 -21.66
CA GLY A 760 -37.40 -25.55 -21.11
C GLY A 760 -38.87 -25.57 -21.49
N THR A 761 -39.50 -24.42 -21.75
CA THR A 761 -40.93 -24.34 -22.09
C THR A 761 -41.14 -23.51 -23.34
N ARG A 762 -41.68 -24.11 -24.41
CA ARG A 762 -41.91 -23.42 -25.70
C ARG A 762 -43.29 -23.74 -26.26
N GLY A 763 -43.89 -22.78 -26.94
CA GLY A 763 -45.19 -22.96 -27.59
C GLY A 763 -45.10 -23.79 -28.88
N GLU A 764 -46.25 -24.09 -29.47
CA GLU A 764 -46.32 -24.61 -30.84
C GLU A 764 -46.61 -23.45 -31.81
N TRP A 765 -45.79 -23.32 -32.85
CA TRP A 765 -46.06 -22.34 -33.89
C TRP A 765 -47.21 -22.80 -34.77
N GLN A 766 -48.21 -21.95 -34.91
CA GLN A 766 -49.28 -22.13 -35.88
C GLN A 766 -49.03 -21.16 -37.02
N ALA A 767 -48.81 -21.70 -38.23
CA ALA A 767 -48.80 -20.90 -39.44
C ALA A 767 -50.11 -20.10 -39.49
N THR A 768 -50.02 -18.77 -39.43
CA THR A 768 -51.19 -17.93 -39.65
C THR A 768 -51.59 -18.13 -41.11
N ALA A 769 -52.80 -18.67 -41.33
CA ALA A 769 -53.31 -19.07 -42.64
C ALA A 769 -53.46 -17.90 -43.62
#